data_AF-A0A7X7RG37-F1
#
_entry.id   AF-A0A7X7RG37-F1
#
_cell.length_a   1.000
_cell.length_b   1.000
_cell.length_c   1.000
_cell.angle_alpha   90.00
_cell.angle_beta   90.00
_cell.angle_gamma   90.00
#
_symmetry.space_group_name_H-M   'P 1'
#
loop_
_entity.id
_entity.type
_entity.pdbx_description
1 polymer ?
#
loop_
_entity_poly.entity_id
_entity_poly.type
_entity_poly.pdbx_seq_one_letter_code
_entity_poly.pdbx_strand_id
1 'polypeptide(L)'
;AMSNQVSLSAWVYRFGNDSTPWDAIVANQHSTGGNDSFFFGYNSGDYRFFIYTSSQIYLSGSTASNGEWRHIAGVYDGTDVRFYENGDLNASRKLSGNIAQSGARPITIGGDNNGNPSWSEWFNGILDEVRVSPVARSADWIQAEYANVASPHFLTCGVVQAGGAPAVDNRIAGEVTPSSATLNGTLLSPGDAPAAVAVYWGLADGGTNAAAWSHTNWISTAALPGLFAASATGLPADSFVFYRFAATNVHGACWAPETALLFTGPVTLRATDAAAAESGPDPGSFTVSCGMPTPLPLPIAFTLGGTAVNGTDYAHLDGTATIPVGTDAVTIQVSPIYSHDYPPLTETVVATLAPGPYRIGSPDADTVTITNQQELLYTFDVPRNFRCFSPDALTGASDIFVKTGPGELRLMDDGYPSFTGNLLIDKDGGQLTLGGLYLPGTRFSGMTSANTIAIRPGGTLYFDENGNTAMLDNRFGTAGNRPHIHLAGTLYYDCSAYDRTYVQTFDSLTLGSGASRITAICASPGIAELHFSSLASERGATIDFGSSSALGSGGVPDTRIYFDTPPLLVGGNGAPGTTTMSIVPKARDGTDLVCYDVYGIRNLSPSEYLTRTGVNDINGVDPYENIKLAGTTTPFASLVANQTINALLISAKGNGSWPLSNKLTLSSGQLLAGLENYSLLIGPGTLTAGAGSDTDLDIYVGYNTTTISATLADNGAGQVALVKHGGGTLVLDGGTGNTYSGGSFVNEGTLTTGTRPNNPYLGTERVVVNNASLTLGSSGATANHTGFDYRAINGGQIQVGNAGYTADDTFSIESGCIIQSSSLEPDRGLNSLSRGAALSNTANIVLAPGAVIGHPALTSPMYLTIRDLGSAADLFYGLVEDVVRAEAAVTIGAGTPFRGLSTGRANQKWSLGTIHVAAGTSEIALQGLSVPGNVYTLTLGQGSTAGGPVIHPATPGTVNAKLFGNVTLNDDTACFGDTSTGRIIHFQVASGATLGISMPEAMGSGTGVATCEVLDGGTLSLDNEYGINGSTTIRAGGLFKANDSGGLVGTGALTFESGSILELTTANAFNS
;
A
#
# COMPACT_ATOMS: atom_id res chain seq x y z
N ALA A 1 -21.35 -27.85 37.49
CA ALA A 1 -22.77 -28.26 37.54
C ALA A 1 -23.53 -27.29 36.65
N MET A 2 -24.23 -27.76 35.62
CA MET A 2 -24.99 -26.83 34.77
C MET A 2 -26.16 -26.26 35.58
N SER A 3 -26.31 -24.94 35.53
CA SER A 3 -27.41 -24.17 36.08
C SER A 3 -28.74 -24.62 35.47
N ASN A 4 -29.86 -24.21 36.08
CA ASN A 4 -31.21 -24.42 35.53
C ASN A 4 -31.48 -23.60 34.24
N GLN A 5 -30.43 -23.12 33.56
CA GLN A 5 -30.48 -22.25 32.40
C GLN A 5 -29.28 -22.52 31.49
N VAL A 6 -29.42 -22.32 30.19
CA VAL A 6 -28.31 -22.40 29.22
C VAL A 6 -28.58 -21.51 28.01
N SER A 7 -27.54 -20.90 27.45
CA SER A 7 -27.54 -20.33 26.11
C SER A 7 -26.42 -20.96 25.28
N LEU A 8 -26.76 -21.38 24.07
CA LEU A 8 -25.85 -21.90 23.06
C LEU A 8 -25.94 -20.99 21.84
N SER A 9 -24.82 -20.59 21.25
CA SER A 9 -24.78 -19.84 20.00
C SER A 9 -23.59 -20.26 19.14
N ALA A 10 -23.73 -20.14 17.82
CA ALA A 10 -22.66 -20.39 16.87
C ALA A 10 -22.96 -19.73 15.51
N TRP A 11 -21.91 -19.33 14.81
CA TRP A 11 -21.94 -19.13 13.37
C TRP A 11 -21.66 -20.47 12.68
N VAL A 12 -22.48 -20.81 11.69
CA VAL A 12 -22.43 -22.10 11.01
C VAL A 12 -22.45 -21.94 9.49
N TYR A 13 -21.56 -22.67 8.80
CA TYR A 13 -21.51 -22.75 7.34
C TYR A 13 -21.47 -24.21 6.91
N ARG A 14 -22.50 -24.70 6.22
CA ARG A 14 -22.61 -26.12 5.85
C ARG A 14 -22.17 -26.40 4.43
N PHE A 15 -21.42 -27.49 4.23
CA PHE A 15 -20.81 -27.84 2.95
C PHE A 15 -21.67 -28.75 2.05
N GLY A 16 -22.69 -29.44 2.55
CA GLY A 16 -23.47 -30.39 1.73
C GLY A 16 -24.39 -31.32 2.52
N ASN A 17 -25.02 -32.28 1.84
CA ASN A 17 -25.96 -33.23 2.43
C ASN A 17 -25.28 -34.28 3.31
N ASP A 18 -25.99 -34.69 4.34
CA ASP A 18 -25.42 -35.41 5.49
C ASP A 18 -25.33 -36.92 5.26
N SER A 19 -24.40 -37.56 5.97
CA SER A 19 -24.32 -39.02 6.03
C SER A 19 -25.37 -39.64 6.97
N THR A 20 -25.96 -38.85 7.86
CA THR A 20 -27.07 -39.23 8.77
C THR A 20 -28.07 -38.09 8.91
N PRO A 21 -29.32 -38.32 9.36
CA PRO A 21 -30.30 -37.24 9.48
C PRO A 21 -30.03 -36.25 10.63
N TRP A 22 -28.95 -36.42 11.41
CA TRP A 22 -28.62 -35.57 12.56
C TRP A 22 -27.14 -35.17 12.55
N ASP A 23 -26.88 -33.88 12.63
CA ASP A 23 -25.54 -33.30 12.66
C ASP A 23 -25.40 -32.39 13.89
N ALA A 24 -24.59 -32.79 14.86
CA ALA A 24 -24.45 -32.05 16.11
C ALA A 24 -23.45 -30.90 16.00
N ILE A 25 -23.88 -29.68 16.31
CA ILE A 25 -23.00 -28.51 16.47
C ILE A 25 -22.51 -28.45 17.91
N VAL A 26 -23.42 -28.52 18.89
CA VAL A 26 -23.11 -28.70 20.32
C VAL A 26 -24.11 -29.69 20.93
N ALA A 27 -23.62 -30.72 21.60
CA ALA A 27 -24.47 -31.68 22.29
C ALA A 27 -23.94 -32.02 23.70
N ASN A 28 -24.84 -32.43 24.59
CA ASN A 28 -24.45 -33.00 25.86
C ASN A 28 -25.36 -34.14 26.26
N GLN A 29 -24.79 -35.32 26.52
CA GLN A 29 -25.58 -36.51 26.78
C GLN A 29 -25.91 -36.72 28.26
N HIS A 30 -27.16 -37.07 28.56
CA HIS A 30 -27.59 -37.35 29.94
C HIS A 30 -27.77 -38.85 30.24
N SER A 31 -27.62 -39.77 29.29
CA SER A 31 -27.67 -41.22 29.60
C SER A 31 -26.85 -42.06 28.62
N THR A 32 -26.55 -43.31 28.99
CA THR A 32 -25.89 -44.29 28.11
C THR A 32 -26.80 -44.83 27.00
N GLY A 33 -28.06 -44.37 26.92
CA GLY A 33 -29.08 -44.84 25.99
C GLY A 33 -29.40 -43.87 24.84
N GLY A 34 -28.53 -42.90 24.55
CA GLY A 34 -28.68 -41.99 23.40
C GLY A 34 -29.62 -40.80 23.61
N ASN A 35 -29.84 -40.38 24.85
CA ASN A 35 -30.63 -39.18 25.12
C ASN A 35 -29.76 -38.01 25.60
N ASP A 36 -29.94 -36.85 24.98
CA ASP A 36 -29.17 -35.65 25.33
C ASP A 36 -29.86 -34.77 26.37
N SER A 37 -29.08 -34.21 27.29
CA SER A 37 -29.45 -33.09 28.16
C SER A 37 -29.91 -31.91 27.29
N PHE A 38 -29.15 -31.65 26.23
CA PHE A 38 -29.48 -30.73 25.15
C PHE A 38 -28.71 -31.08 23.89
N PHE A 39 -29.25 -30.64 22.77
CA PHE A 39 -28.63 -30.74 21.46
C PHE A 39 -28.92 -29.47 20.69
N PHE A 40 -27.94 -29.06 19.92
CA PHE A 40 -27.93 -27.90 19.08
C PHE A 40 -27.25 -28.31 17.79
N GLY A 41 -27.98 -28.35 16.68
CA GLY A 41 -27.50 -29.03 15.48
C GLY A 41 -28.47 -28.93 14.32
N TYR A 42 -28.20 -29.66 13.25
CA TYR A 42 -29.05 -29.72 12.06
C TYR A 42 -29.75 -31.08 11.95
N ASN A 43 -30.96 -31.10 11.41
CA ASN A 43 -31.64 -32.33 11.04
C ASN A 43 -32.55 -32.16 9.83
N SER A 44 -32.27 -32.92 8.75
CA SER A 44 -33.20 -33.13 7.62
C SER A 44 -33.93 -31.87 7.12
N GLY A 45 -33.22 -30.75 7.00
CA GLY A 45 -33.75 -29.52 6.41
C GLY A 45 -33.58 -28.26 7.27
N ASP A 46 -33.54 -28.39 8.60
CA ASP A 46 -33.58 -27.26 9.52
C ASP A 46 -32.58 -27.37 10.68
N TYR A 47 -32.17 -26.22 11.22
CA TYR A 47 -31.44 -26.17 12.48
C TYR A 47 -32.39 -26.39 13.66
N ARG A 48 -31.91 -27.06 14.70
CA ARG A 48 -32.71 -27.47 15.84
C ARG A 48 -31.99 -27.23 17.15
N PHE A 49 -32.80 -26.90 18.15
CA PHE A 49 -32.39 -26.85 19.54
C PHE A 49 -33.38 -27.64 20.39
N PHE A 50 -32.86 -28.54 21.22
CA PHE A 50 -33.68 -29.24 22.20
C PHE A 50 -33.07 -29.23 23.58
N ILE A 51 -33.95 -29.29 24.58
CA ILE A 51 -33.63 -29.39 26.00
C ILE A 51 -34.43 -30.54 26.60
N TYR A 52 -33.79 -31.33 27.44
CA TYR A 52 -34.42 -32.42 28.18
C TYR A 52 -34.44 -32.09 29.69
N THR A 53 -35.63 -32.14 30.28
CA THR A 53 -35.84 -32.02 31.74
C THR A 53 -36.46 -33.32 32.28
N SER A 54 -37.75 -33.33 32.65
CA SER A 54 -38.58 -34.54 32.79
C SER A 54 -39.34 -34.89 31.50
N SER A 55 -39.28 -34.00 30.51
CA SER A 55 -39.82 -34.15 29.16
C SER A 55 -38.94 -33.39 28.17
N GLN A 56 -38.93 -33.81 26.91
CA GLN A 56 -38.12 -33.19 25.87
C GLN A 56 -38.96 -32.22 25.03
N ILE A 57 -38.38 -31.05 24.73
CA ILE A 57 -38.93 -30.12 23.74
C ILE A 57 -37.89 -29.86 22.67
N TYR A 58 -38.36 -29.90 21.42
CA TYR A 58 -37.61 -29.56 20.23
C TYR A 58 -38.17 -28.27 19.64
N LEU A 59 -37.28 -27.36 19.28
CA LEU A 59 -37.57 -26.21 18.44
C LEU A 59 -36.81 -26.37 17.12
N SER A 60 -37.50 -26.02 16.04
CA SER A 60 -37.02 -26.08 14.67
C SER A 60 -36.93 -24.67 14.12
N GLY A 61 -35.84 -24.41 13.40
CA GLY A 61 -35.63 -23.19 12.65
C GLY A 61 -36.33 -23.18 11.29
N SER A 62 -35.97 -22.19 10.49
CA SER A 62 -36.32 -22.17 9.07
C SER A 62 -35.51 -23.22 8.28
N THR A 63 -35.99 -23.57 7.09
CA THR A 63 -35.23 -24.40 6.17
C THR A 63 -33.88 -23.74 5.87
N ALA A 64 -32.78 -24.48 6.05
CA ALA A 64 -31.43 -23.98 5.80
C ALA A 64 -30.85 -24.56 4.51
N SER A 65 -30.35 -23.65 3.66
CA SER A 65 -29.56 -23.91 2.45
C SER A 65 -28.11 -24.23 2.84
N ASN A 66 -27.45 -25.06 2.02
CA ASN A 66 -26.00 -25.26 2.12
C ASN A 66 -25.26 -24.07 1.47
N GLY A 67 -24.03 -23.80 1.91
CA GLY A 67 -23.18 -22.76 1.34
C GLY A 67 -23.46 -21.33 1.82
N GLU A 68 -24.13 -21.17 2.96
CA GLU A 68 -24.44 -19.86 3.55
C GLU A 68 -24.04 -19.83 5.03
N TRP A 69 -23.44 -18.74 5.48
CA TRP A 69 -23.24 -18.47 6.90
C TRP A 69 -24.57 -18.13 7.55
N ARG A 70 -24.85 -18.76 8.69
CA ARG A 70 -25.99 -18.41 9.54
C ARG A 70 -25.55 -18.33 10.99
N HIS A 71 -26.08 -17.37 11.72
CA HIS A 71 -25.98 -17.35 13.17
C HIS A 71 -27.19 -18.08 13.74
N ILE A 72 -26.97 -19.02 14.64
CA ILE A 72 -28.06 -19.70 15.36
C ILE A 72 -27.83 -19.59 16.85
N ALA A 73 -28.92 -19.50 17.63
CA ALA A 73 -28.83 -19.55 19.09
C ALA A 73 -30.02 -20.25 19.75
N GLY A 74 -29.73 -21.06 20.77
CA GLY A 74 -30.71 -21.72 21.63
C GLY A 74 -30.63 -21.18 23.06
N VAL A 75 -31.76 -20.81 23.66
CA VAL A 75 -31.81 -20.28 25.03
C VAL A 75 -32.84 -21.03 25.86
N TYR A 76 -32.45 -21.47 27.05
CA TYR A 76 -33.32 -22.03 28.07
C TYR A 76 -33.16 -21.26 29.39
N ASP A 77 -34.24 -20.72 29.94
CA ASP A 77 -34.23 -19.92 31.17
C ASP A 77 -34.78 -20.64 32.41
N GLY A 78 -35.04 -21.94 32.30
CA GLY A 78 -35.66 -22.74 33.36
C GLY A 78 -37.19 -22.80 33.28
N THR A 79 -37.79 -21.97 32.41
CA THR A 79 -39.24 -21.93 32.17
C THR A 79 -39.64 -21.92 30.70
N ASP A 80 -38.77 -21.42 29.82
CA ASP A 80 -38.96 -21.32 28.38
C ASP A 80 -37.72 -21.80 27.63
N VAL A 81 -37.96 -22.54 26.54
CA VAL A 81 -36.98 -22.81 25.49
C VAL A 81 -37.24 -21.82 24.34
N ARG A 82 -36.19 -21.23 23.79
CA ARG A 82 -36.22 -20.27 22.66
C ARG A 82 -35.15 -20.65 21.65
N PHE A 83 -35.45 -20.47 20.37
CA PHE A 83 -34.53 -20.69 19.25
C PHE A 83 -34.52 -19.44 18.38
N TYR A 84 -33.32 -18.98 18.04
CA TYR A 84 -33.05 -17.75 17.29
C TYR A 84 -32.24 -18.08 16.04
N GLU A 85 -32.52 -17.35 14.96
CA GLU A 85 -31.77 -17.43 13.70
C GLU A 85 -31.42 -16.01 13.25
N ASN A 86 -30.15 -15.76 12.93
CA ASN A 86 -29.64 -14.45 12.53
C ASN A 86 -30.06 -13.31 13.48
N GLY A 87 -30.04 -13.61 14.78
CA GLY A 87 -30.40 -12.67 15.85
C GLY A 87 -31.89 -12.68 16.22
N ASP A 88 -32.78 -13.03 15.29
CA ASP A 88 -34.23 -12.95 15.48
C ASP A 88 -34.81 -14.19 16.16
N LEU A 89 -35.83 -14.01 17.01
CA LEU A 89 -36.55 -15.13 17.64
C LEU A 89 -37.36 -15.90 16.59
N ASN A 90 -36.96 -17.14 16.32
CA ASN A 90 -37.66 -18.02 15.38
C ASN A 90 -38.79 -18.81 16.07
N ALA A 91 -38.51 -19.41 17.23
CA ALA A 91 -39.48 -20.25 17.94
C ALA A 91 -39.32 -20.20 19.46
N SER A 92 -40.41 -20.43 20.20
CA SER A 92 -40.38 -20.57 21.66
C SER A 92 -41.45 -21.51 22.20
N ARG A 93 -41.15 -22.21 23.30
CA ARG A 93 -42.10 -23.08 23.99
C ARG A 93 -41.81 -23.18 25.49
N LYS A 94 -42.87 -23.23 26.30
CA LYS A 94 -42.81 -23.39 27.75
C LYS A 94 -42.28 -24.79 28.11
N LEU A 95 -41.25 -24.86 28.95
CA LEU A 95 -40.73 -26.07 29.59
C LEU A 95 -40.16 -25.67 30.95
N SER A 96 -40.68 -26.25 32.03
CA SER A 96 -40.17 -25.95 33.37
C SER A 96 -39.51 -27.19 33.97
N GLY A 97 -38.40 -26.97 34.67
CA GLY A 97 -37.68 -28.05 35.36
C GLY A 97 -36.17 -27.93 35.20
N ASN A 98 -35.44 -28.77 35.94
CA ASN A 98 -33.99 -28.82 35.84
C ASN A 98 -33.60 -29.60 34.58
N ILE A 99 -32.55 -29.14 33.88
CA ILE A 99 -31.95 -29.90 32.78
C ILE A 99 -31.50 -31.26 33.33
N ALA A 100 -31.88 -32.36 32.68
CA ALA A 100 -31.51 -33.70 33.13
C ALA A 100 -30.00 -33.90 33.07
N GLN A 101 -29.44 -34.52 34.12
CA GLN A 101 -28.01 -34.81 34.23
C GLN A 101 -27.84 -36.23 34.80
N SER A 102 -26.90 -37.01 34.27
CA SER A 102 -26.43 -38.27 34.91
C SER A 102 -24.93 -38.32 35.19
N GLY A 103 -24.21 -37.22 34.95
CA GLY A 103 -22.82 -37.05 35.41
C GLY A 103 -21.75 -37.84 34.66
N ALA A 104 -22.01 -38.37 33.46
CA ALA A 104 -21.08 -39.31 32.82
C ALA A 104 -20.51 -38.90 31.43
N ARG A 105 -20.94 -37.79 30.80
CA ARG A 105 -20.47 -37.45 29.43
C ARG A 105 -20.17 -35.94 29.22
N PRO A 106 -19.09 -35.60 28.50
CA PRO A 106 -18.68 -34.22 28.23
C PRO A 106 -19.67 -33.52 27.28
N ILE A 107 -19.56 -32.20 27.19
CA ILE A 107 -20.14 -31.44 26.09
C ILE A 107 -19.27 -31.68 24.86
N THR A 108 -19.89 -31.92 23.71
CA THR A 108 -19.21 -32.13 22.43
C THR A 108 -19.50 -30.98 21.49
N ILE A 109 -18.55 -30.67 20.60
CA ILE A 109 -18.67 -29.68 19.53
C ILE A 109 -18.33 -30.36 18.21
N GLY A 110 -19.14 -30.12 17.17
CA GLY A 110 -18.91 -30.66 15.81
C GLY A 110 -19.21 -32.15 15.63
N GLY A 111 -19.81 -32.79 16.62
CA GLY A 111 -20.28 -34.17 16.50
C GLY A 111 -20.96 -34.69 17.77
N ASP A 112 -21.76 -35.74 17.62
CA ASP A 112 -22.26 -36.55 18.73
C ASP A 112 -22.17 -38.05 18.42
N ASN A 113 -22.01 -38.85 19.47
CA ASN A 113 -21.89 -40.31 19.39
C ASN A 113 -23.16 -41.05 19.81
N ASN A 114 -24.24 -40.32 20.15
CA ASN A 114 -25.56 -40.88 20.48
C ASN A 114 -25.52 -42.12 21.41
N GLY A 115 -24.72 -42.05 22.49
CA GLY A 115 -24.53 -43.17 23.41
C GLY A 115 -23.59 -44.30 22.95
N ASN A 116 -23.20 -44.36 21.67
CA ASN A 116 -22.37 -45.41 21.05
C ASN A 116 -20.84 -45.12 21.23
N PRO A 117 -19.98 -46.14 21.34
CA PRO A 117 -18.52 -45.96 21.27
C PRO A 117 -18.01 -45.36 19.94
N SER A 118 -18.73 -45.51 18.84
CA SER A 118 -18.40 -44.88 17.55
C SER A 118 -19.23 -43.63 17.30
N TRP A 119 -18.58 -42.55 16.85
CA TRP A 119 -19.23 -41.28 16.50
C TRP A 119 -20.03 -41.39 15.20
N SER A 120 -21.23 -40.82 15.17
CA SER A 120 -22.16 -40.99 14.04
C SER A 120 -22.85 -39.71 13.57
N GLU A 121 -22.92 -38.65 14.38
CA GLU A 121 -23.69 -37.43 14.08
C GLU A 121 -22.76 -36.24 13.85
N TRP A 122 -21.88 -36.36 12.86
CA TRP A 122 -20.84 -35.36 12.55
C TRP A 122 -21.41 -34.14 11.84
N PHE A 123 -21.02 -32.94 12.28
CA PHE A 123 -21.36 -31.72 11.55
C PHE A 123 -20.46 -31.55 10.31
N ASN A 124 -21.07 -31.50 9.12
CA ASN A 124 -20.35 -31.29 7.87
C ASN A 124 -20.32 -29.80 7.47
N GLY A 125 -19.41 -29.04 8.08
CA GLY A 125 -19.30 -27.60 7.84
C GLY A 125 -18.20 -26.91 8.64
N ILE A 126 -18.15 -25.59 8.53
CA ILE A 126 -17.33 -24.70 9.36
C ILE A 126 -18.20 -24.19 10.51
N LEU A 127 -17.61 -24.14 11.70
CA LEU A 127 -18.17 -23.52 12.89
C LEU A 127 -17.27 -22.35 13.28
N ASP A 128 -17.89 -21.25 13.69
CA ASP A 128 -17.19 -20.09 14.23
C ASP A 128 -17.95 -19.52 15.44
N GLU A 129 -17.24 -18.86 16.36
CA GLU A 129 -17.79 -18.22 17.57
C GLU A 129 -18.73 -19.13 18.39
N VAL A 130 -18.41 -20.42 18.51
CA VAL A 130 -19.22 -21.39 19.28
C VAL A 130 -19.18 -21.03 20.77
N ARG A 131 -20.34 -20.74 21.35
CA ARG A 131 -20.48 -20.33 22.75
C ARG A 131 -21.42 -21.24 23.51
N VAL A 132 -21.00 -21.60 24.73
CA VAL A 132 -21.83 -22.27 25.74
C VAL A 132 -21.85 -21.42 27.00
N SER A 133 -23.03 -20.95 27.39
CA SER A 133 -23.23 -20.03 28.51
C SER A 133 -24.18 -20.64 29.55
N PRO A 134 -23.84 -20.62 30.86
CA PRO A 134 -24.75 -21.05 31.92
C PRO A 134 -25.84 -20.02 32.27
N VAL A 135 -25.92 -18.92 31.52
CA VAL A 135 -26.88 -17.82 31.69
C VAL A 135 -27.80 -17.78 30.48
N ALA A 136 -29.11 -17.64 30.71
CA ALA A 136 -30.08 -17.38 29.66
C ALA A 136 -29.95 -15.94 29.13
N ARG A 137 -29.47 -15.79 27.91
CA ARG A 137 -29.29 -14.50 27.22
C ARG A 137 -30.62 -13.94 26.72
N SER A 138 -30.78 -12.61 26.75
CA SER A 138 -31.99 -11.93 26.23
C SER A 138 -31.99 -11.88 24.70
N ALA A 139 -33.16 -11.63 24.10
CA ALA A 139 -33.27 -11.46 22.65
C ALA A 139 -32.35 -10.35 22.12
N ASP A 140 -32.29 -9.21 22.80
CA ASP A 140 -31.42 -8.08 22.42
C ASP A 140 -29.92 -8.45 22.47
N TRP A 141 -29.53 -9.30 23.41
CA TRP A 141 -28.15 -9.77 23.50
C TRP A 141 -27.81 -10.70 22.32
N ILE A 142 -28.73 -11.59 21.94
CA ILE A 142 -28.58 -12.48 20.78
C ILE A 142 -28.57 -11.68 19.47
N GLN A 143 -29.38 -10.63 19.37
CA GLN A 143 -29.36 -9.71 18.24
C GLN A 143 -28.05 -8.94 18.15
N ALA A 144 -27.51 -8.47 19.27
CA ALA A 144 -26.23 -7.78 19.33
C ALA A 144 -25.05 -8.72 19.02
N GLU A 145 -25.08 -9.96 19.51
CA GLU A 145 -24.11 -11.01 19.17
C GLU A 145 -24.08 -11.27 17.66
N TYR A 146 -25.25 -11.43 17.04
CA TYR A 146 -25.36 -11.53 15.57
C TYR A 146 -24.81 -10.28 14.87
N ALA A 147 -25.26 -9.09 15.26
CA ALA A 147 -24.95 -7.86 14.55
C ALA A 147 -23.47 -7.46 14.63
N ASN A 148 -22.78 -7.79 15.74
CA ASN A 148 -21.35 -7.49 15.92
C ASN A 148 -20.43 -8.36 15.05
N VAL A 149 -20.93 -9.49 14.52
CA VAL A 149 -20.16 -10.36 13.62
C VAL A 149 -20.66 -10.22 12.18
N ALA A 150 -21.95 -9.92 11.99
CA ALA A 150 -22.56 -9.71 10.66
C ALA A 150 -22.24 -8.35 10.03
N SER A 151 -21.61 -7.42 10.76
CA SER A 151 -21.34 -6.05 10.33
C SER A 151 -19.88 -5.65 10.62
N PRO A 152 -19.23 -4.85 9.74
CA PRO A 152 -17.89 -4.30 10.00
C PRO A 152 -17.86 -3.20 11.07
N HIS A 153 -19.01 -2.87 11.67
CA HIS A 153 -19.13 -1.89 12.74
C HIS A 153 -19.47 -2.58 14.06
N PHE A 154 -18.76 -2.21 15.13
CA PHE A 154 -19.16 -2.58 16.48
C PHE A 154 -20.48 -1.87 16.82
N LEU A 155 -21.58 -2.62 16.81
CA LEU A 155 -22.90 -2.07 17.10
C LEU A 155 -23.14 -2.15 18.60
N THR A 156 -23.04 -0.99 19.27
CA THR A 156 -23.56 -0.83 20.62
C THR A 156 -25.08 -0.69 20.55
N CYS A 157 -25.81 -1.79 20.72
CA CYS A 157 -27.23 -1.69 21.02
C CYS A 157 -27.39 -1.05 22.40
N GLY A 158 -28.17 0.04 22.47
CA GLY A 158 -28.50 0.69 23.74
C GLY A 158 -29.20 -0.27 24.71
N VAL A 159 -29.31 0.15 25.97
CA VAL A 159 -29.92 -0.67 27.03
C VAL A 159 -31.38 -1.00 26.70
N VAL A 160 -31.75 -2.27 26.88
CA VAL A 160 -33.12 -2.83 26.82
C VAL A 160 -34.18 -1.80 27.21
N GLN A 161 -35.07 -1.40 26.28
CA GLN A 161 -36.30 -0.69 26.65
C GLN A 161 -37.33 -1.69 27.15
N ALA A 162 -37.25 -2.01 28.44
CA ALA A 162 -38.43 -2.45 29.18
C ALA A 162 -39.23 -1.18 29.55
N GLY A 163 -40.56 -1.18 29.37
CA GLY A 163 -41.39 -0.15 29.98
C GLY A 163 -41.09 -0.05 31.48
N GLY A 164 -40.78 1.14 31.99
CA GLY A 164 -40.36 1.35 33.38
C GLY A 164 -39.37 2.51 33.60
N ALA A 165 -38.63 2.44 34.71
CA ALA A 165 -37.64 3.42 35.18
C ALA A 165 -36.61 3.83 34.09
N PRO A 166 -35.99 5.02 34.19
CA PRO A 166 -35.05 5.51 33.17
C PRO A 166 -33.76 4.66 33.13
N ALA A 167 -32.95 4.83 32.10
CA ALA A 167 -31.62 4.24 31.97
C ALA A 167 -30.60 5.34 31.67
N VAL A 168 -29.50 5.37 32.43
CA VAL A 168 -28.45 6.38 32.35
C VAL A 168 -27.08 5.70 32.43
N ASP A 169 -26.07 6.30 31.81
CA ASP A 169 -24.67 5.87 31.88
C ASP A 169 -23.72 7.05 32.16
N ASN A 170 -22.55 6.75 32.71
CA ASN A 170 -21.45 7.72 32.81
C ASN A 170 -20.72 7.83 31.47
N ARG A 171 -20.07 8.96 31.24
CA ARG A 171 -19.11 9.16 30.14
C ARG A 171 -17.85 9.80 30.68
N ILE A 172 -16.71 9.52 30.05
CA ILE A 172 -15.39 10.02 30.45
C ILE A 172 -15.46 11.53 30.76
N ALA A 173 -14.98 11.91 31.96
CA ALA A 173 -14.90 13.30 32.36
C ALA A 173 -13.90 14.06 31.48
N GLY A 174 -14.20 15.32 31.17
CA GLY A 174 -13.33 16.20 30.37
C GLY A 174 -12.99 17.48 31.11
N GLU A 175 -12.13 18.31 30.52
CA GLU A 175 -11.75 19.63 31.06
C GLU A 175 -11.31 19.57 32.54
N VAL A 176 -10.52 18.55 32.89
CA VAL A 176 -10.08 18.33 34.27
C VAL A 176 -8.96 19.33 34.61
N THR A 177 -9.21 20.14 35.63
CA THR A 177 -8.26 21.07 36.23
C THR A 177 -7.95 20.63 37.67
N PRO A 178 -6.98 21.26 38.36
CA PRO A 178 -6.71 20.96 39.77
C PRO A 178 -7.89 21.24 40.71
N SER A 179 -8.95 21.93 40.25
CA SER A 179 -10.08 22.33 41.09
C SER A 179 -11.46 22.15 40.47
N SER A 180 -11.53 21.66 39.23
CA SER A 180 -12.78 21.49 38.51
C SER A 180 -12.71 20.40 37.46
N ALA A 181 -13.85 19.88 37.04
CA ALA A 181 -13.96 18.98 35.90
C ALA A 181 -15.36 19.10 35.28
N THR A 182 -15.47 18.70 34.01
CA THR A 182 -16.75 18.47 33.35
C THR A 182 -17.10 16.98 33.46
N LEU A 183 -18.10 16.67 34.27
CA LEU A 183 -18.61 15.30 34.44
C LEU A 183 -19.60 15.01 33.32
N ASN A 184 -19.33 14.00 32.51
CA ASN A 184 -20.14 13.68 31.35
C ASN A 184 -21.00 12.44 31.61
N GLY A 185 -22.19 12.39 31.01
CA GLY A 185 -23.12 11.26 31.12
C GLY A 185 -24.02 11.15 29.91
N THR A 186 -24.79 10.08 29.81
CA THR A 186 -25.78 9.87 28.75
C THR A 186 -27.06 9.31 29.34
N LEU A 187 -28.22 9.92 29.05
CA LEU A 187 -29.50 9.22 29.28
C LEU A 187 -29.73 8.35 28.06
N LEU A 188 -29.77 7.06 28.32
CA LEU A 188 -30.00 6.03 27.32
C LEU A 188 -31.50 5.93 27.03
N SER A 189 -32.34 6.11 28.06
CA SER A 189 -33.80 6.14 27.94
C SER A 189 -34.42 6.88 29.13
N PRO A 190 -35.40 7.78 28.94
CA PRO A 190 -36.19 8.33 30.05
C PRO A 190 -37.16 7.30 30.65
N GLY A 191 -37.30 6.12 30.04
CA GLY A 191 -38.38 5.20 30.34
C GLY A 191 -39.69 5.66 29.67
N ASP A 192 -40.82 5.44 30.34
CA ASP A 192 -42.17 5.79 29.88
C ASP A 192 -42.72 7.11 30.45
N ALA A 193 -41.91 7.84 31.24
CA ALA A 193 -42.23 9.15 31.79
C ALA A 193 -41.02 10.08 31.74
N PRO A 194 -41.19 11.42 31.80
CA PRO A 194 -40.07 12.35 31.86
C PRO A 194 -39.11 12.02 33.00
N ALA A 195 -37.81 11.92 32.68
CA ALA A 195 -36.77 11.58 33.64
C ALA A 195 -35.99 12.83 34.08
N ALA A 196 -35.76 12.96 35.38
CA ALA A 196 -34.85 13.93 35.97
C ALA A 196 -33.45 13.31 36.12
N VAL A 197 -32.40 14.02 35.73
CA VAL A 197 -31.01 13.52 35.77
C VAL A 197 -30.17 14.35 36.74
N ALA A 198 -29.42 13.67 37.59
CA ALA A 198 -28.43 14.26 38.48
C ALA A 198 -27.09 13.54 38.36
N VAL A 199 -26.00 14.26 38.62
CA VAL A 199 -24.69 13.68 38.88
C VAL A 199 -24.35 13.83 40.35
N TYR A 200 -23.69 12.82 40.90
CA TYR A 200 -23.17 12.80 42.25
C TYR A 200 -21.66 12.60 42.21
N TRP A 201 -20.91 13.30 43.07
CA TRP A 201 -19.45 13.14 43.12
C TRP A 201 -18.86 13.36 44.51
N GLY A 202 -17.69 12.78 44.75
CA GLY A 202 -17.00 12.87 46.04
C GLY A 202 -15.68 12.09 46.08
N LEU A 203 -14.97 12.20 47.21
CA LEU A 203 -13.72 11.47 47.46
C LEU A 203 -13.94 10.02 47.91
N ALA A 204 -15.18 9.67 48.23
CA ALA A 204 -15.60 8.31 48.51
C ALA A 204 -16.68 7.92 47.49
N ASP A 205 -16.62 6.67 47.02
CA ASP A 205 -17.67 6.11 46.18
C ASP A 205 -18.95 5.88 47.02
N GLY A 206 -19.97 6.69 46.76
CA GLY A 206 -21.29 6.55 47.40
C GLY A 206 -22.16 5.46 46.77
N GLY A 207 -21.70 4.82 45.69
CA GLY A 207 -22.43 3.81 44.93
C GLY A 207 -23.79 4.35 44.47
N THR A 208 -24.84 3.56 44.69
CA THR A 208 -26.23 3.92 44.36
C THR A 208 -26.99 4.60 45.51
N ASN A 209 -26.28 5.06 46.56
CA ASN A 209 -26.86 5.75 47.70
C ASN A 209 -26.59 7.26 47.63
N ALA A 210 -27.58 8.05 47.20
CA ALA A 210 -27.47 9.51 47.08
C ALA A 210 -26.95 10.21 48.35
N ALA A 211 -27.31 9.73 49.55
CA ALA A 211 -26.90 10.34 50.81
C ALA A 211 -25.43 10.08 51.19
N ALA A 212 -24.76 9.13 50.52
CA ALA A 212 -23.36 8.80 50.74
C ALA A 212 -22.40 9.68 49.90
N TRP A 213 -22.92 10.41 48.92
CA TRP A 213 -22.14 11.30 48.07
C TRP A 213 -21.98 12.68 48.69
N SER A 214 -20.79 13.27 48.57
CA SER A 214 -20.49 14.59 49.15
C SER A 214 -21.15 15.75 48.38
N HIS A 215 -21.38 15.59 47.08
CA HIS A 215 -21.94 16.62 46.22
C HIS A 215 -22.94 16.04 45.21
N THR A 216 -23.88 16.87 44.77
CA THR A 216 -24.86 16.55 43.74
C THR A 216 -25.18 17.78 42.89
N ASN A 217 -25.50 17.57 41.61
CA ASN A 217 -25.98 18.60 40.71
C ASN A 217 -27.11 18.04 39.83
N TRP A 218 -28.26 18.70 39.83
CA TRP A 218 -29.41 18.35 39.01
C TRP A 218 -29.34 19.08 37.67
N ILE A 219 -29.32 18.30 36.59
CA ILE A 219 -29.08 18.81 35.22
C ILE A 219 -30.40 19.16 34.54
N SER A 220 -31.42 18.32 34.71
CA SER A 220 -32.75 18.53 34.13
C SER A 220 -33.80 17.77 34.93
N THR A 221 -35.05 18.26 34.93
CA THR A 221 -36.22 17.58 35.50
C THR A 221 -37.05 16.84 34.44
N ALA A 222 -36.72 16.96 33.16
CA ALA A 222 -37.35 16.30 32.02
C ALA A 222 -36.35 16.14 30.87
N ALA A 223 -35.32 15.32 31.08
CA ALA A 223 -34.27 15.08 30.10
C ALA A 223 -34.75 14.17 28.95
N LEU A 224 -34.40 14.54 27.72
CA LEU A 224 -34.49 13.67 26.56
C LEU A 224 -33.28 12.72 26.52
N PRO A 225 -33.37 11.55 25.86
CA PRO A 225 -32.19 10.73 25.58
C PRO A 225 -31.08 11.56 24.92
N GLY A 226 -29.84 11.37 25.33
CA GLY A 226 -28.70 12.12 24.81
C GLY A 226 -27.63 12.43 25.85
N LEU A 227 -26.61 13.17 25.41
CA LEU A 227 -25.46 13.56 26.22
C LEU A 227 -25.80 14.68 27.21
N PHE A 228 -25.20 14.60 28.39
CA PHE A 228 -25.21 15.68 29.36
C PHE A 228 -23.83 15.91 29.95
N ALA A 229 -23.64 17.12 30.44
CA ALA A 229 -22.44 17.53 31.14
C ALA A 229 -22.82 18.35 32.38
N ALA A 230 -22.04 18.21 33.45
CA ALA A 230 -22.17 19.02 34.65
C ALA A 230 -20.79 19.46 35.12
N SER A 231 -20.65 20.74 35.42
CA SER A 231 -19.41 21.27 36.01
C SER A 231 -19.35 20.91 37.49
N ALA A 232 -18.31 20.19 37.88
CA ALA A 232 -17.89 20.02 39.27
C ALA A 232 -16.81 21.06 39.58
N THR A 233 -16.98 21.86 40.63
CA THR A 233 -16.03 22.91 41.06
C THR A 233 -15.66 22.72 42.52
N GLY A 234 -14.53 23.30 42.94
CA GLY A 234 -14.01 23.15 44.30
C GLY A 234 -13.46 21.75 44.60
N LEU A 235 -13.08 21.00 43.57
CA LEU A 235 -12.43 19.70 43.73
C LEU A 235 -11.05 19.89 44.40
N PRO A 236 -10.61 18.97 45.27
CA PRO A 236 -9.25 19.00 45.78
C PRO A 236 -8.26 18.63 44.66
N ALA A 237 -7.11 19.30 44.65
CA ALA A 237 -6.02 18.99 43.73
C ALA A 237 -5.41 17.61 44.03
N ASP A 238 -4.76 17.02 43.02
CA ASP A 238 -4.03 15.74 43.12
C ASP A 238 -4.85 14.62 43.78
N SER A 239 -6.14 14.55 43.45
CA SER A 239 -7.09 13.66 44.09
C SER A 239 -7.92 12.88 43.08
N PHE A 240 -8.19 11.62 43.42
CA PHE A 240 -9.19 10.82 42.73
C PHE A 240 -10.58 11.23 43.19
N VAL A 241 -11.45 11.55 42.24
CA VAL A 241 -12.84 11.93 42.49
C VAL A 241 -13.74 10.94 41.79
N PHE A 242 -14.58 10.28 42.57
CA PHE A 242 -15.61 9.39 42.07
C PHE A 242 -16.80 10.22 41.62
N TYR A 243 -17.47 9.80 40.55
CA TYR A 243 -18.75 10.35 40.17
C TYR A 243 -19.67 9.29 39.57
N ARG A 244 -20.96 9.54 39.67
CA ARG A 244 -21.99 8.65 39.12
C ARG A 244 -23.25 9.42 38.77
N PHE A 245 -23.80 9.15 37.59
CA PHE A 245 -25.08 9.71 37.18
C PHE A 245 -26.25 8.86 37.70
N ALA A 246 -27.34 9.53 38.03
CA ALA A 246 -28.63 8.90 38.32
C ALA A 246 -29.74 9.60 37.53
N ALA A 247 -30.67 8.82 37.03
CA ALA A 247 -31.90 9.29 36.41
C ALA A 247 -33.09 8.79 37.21
N THR A 248 -34.12 9.63 37.37
CA THR A 248 -35.32 9.29 38.14
C THR A 248 -36.56 9.71 37.38
N ASN A 249 -37.55 8.83 37.26
CA ASN A 249 -38.89 9.20 36.80
C ASN A 249 -39.93 8.73 37.83
N VAL A 250 -41.22 8.90 37.53
CA VAL A 250 -42.32 8.50 38.44
C VAL A 250 -42.41 6.98 38.67
N HIS A 251 -41.72 6.19 37.86
CA HIS A 251 -41.68 4.73 37.92
C HIS A 251 -40.40 4.17 38.58
N GLY A 252 -39.40 5.01 38.87
CA GLY A 252 -38.24 4.63 39.66
C GLY A 252 -36.97 5.45 39.40
N ALA A 253 -35.93 5.16 40.18
CA ALA A 253 -34.59 5.69 40.00
C ALA A 253 -33.68 4.62 39.39
N CYS A 254 -32.79 5.02 38.50
CA CYS A 254 -31.74 4.21 37.93
C CYS A 254 -30.42 4.96 38.03
N TRP A 255 -29.37 4.25 38.42
CA TRP A 255 -28.01 4.77 38.49
C TRP A 255 -27.21 4.19 37.34
N ALA A 256 -26.23 4.95 36.84
CA ALA A 256 -25.24 4.42 35.91
C ALA A 256 -24.68 3.10 36.45
N PRO A 257 -24.40 2.09 35.62
CA PRO A 257 -24.10 0.72 36.07
C PRO A 257 -22.85 0.66 36.96
N GLU A 258 -21.87 1.50 36.69
CA GLU A 258 -20.62 1.58 37.46
C GLU A 258 -20.37 3.00 37.97
N THR A 259 -19.46 3.14 38.92
CA THR A 259 -18.94 4.44 39.35
C THR A 259 -17.78 4.81 38.44
N ALA A 260 -17.75 6.05 37.95
CA ALA A 260 -16.65 6.55 37.13
C ALA A 260 -15.65 7.35 37.98
N LEU A 261 -14.42 7.45 37.48
CA LEU A 261 -13.30 8.08 38.15
C LEU A 261 -12.75 9.24 37.31
N LEU A 262 -12.30 10.30 37.98
CA LEU A 262 -11.38 11.28 37.41
C LEU A 262 -10.23 11.55 38.37
N PHE A 263 -9.12 12.07 37.85
CA PHE A 263 -7.95 12.46 38.62
C PHE A 263 -7.60 13.93 38.41
N THR A 264 -7.66 14.75 39.46
CA THR A 264 -7.34 16.19 39.35
C THR A 264 -5.83 16.47 39.31
N GLY A 265 -5.00 15.45 39.56
CA GLY A 265 -3.55 15.53 39.47
C GLY A 265 -3.00 15.31 38.06
N PRO A 266 -1.71 15.61 37.84
CA PRO A 266 -1.05 15.46 36.55
C PRO A 266 -0.79 13.99 36.20
N VAL A 267 -1.13 13.60 34.98
CA VAL A 267 -0.67 12.36 34.34
C VAL A 267 0.44 12.69 33.37
N THR A 268 1.57 12.01 33.47
CA THR A 268 2.75 12.22 32.61
C THR A 268 3.05 10.98 31.79
N LEU A 269 3.65 11.17 30.61
CA LEU A 269 4.15 10.10 29.74
C LEU A 269 5.64 10.29 29.51
N ARG A 270 6.42 9.23 29.70
CA ARG A 270 7.87 9.22 29.47
C ARG A 270 8.30 7.96 28.73
N ALA A 271 9.29 8.06 27.86
CA ALA A 271 10.01 6.90 27.34
C ALA A 271 10.89 6.34 28.46
N THR A 272 10.45 5.27 29.10
CA THR A 272 11.22 4.56 30.14
C THR A 272 12.27 3.64 29.54
N ASP A 273 12.03 3.20 28.32
CA ASP A 273 13.04 2.62 27.45
C ASP A 273 12.97 3.30 26.08
N ALA A 274 13.84 4.27 25.85
CA ALA A 274 13.82 5.09 24.64
C ALA A 274 14.55 4.42 23.46
N ALA A 275 15.18 3.26 23.66
CA ALA A 275 15.85 2.52 22.61
C ALA A 275 15.07 1.24 22.33
N ALA A 276 14.75 1.00 21.07
CA ALA A 276 14.24 -0.27 20.59
C ALA A 276 15.17 -0.75 19.46
N ALA A 277 15.30 -2.06 19.26
CA ALA A 277 16.08 -2.62 18.17
C ALA A 277 15.40 -3.83 17.55
N GLU A 278 15.47 -3.89 16.22
CA GLU A 278 15.10 -5.10 15.47
C GLU A 278 16.13 -6.22 15.68
N SER A 279 17.38 -5.85 15.98
CA SER A 279 18.47 -6.82 16.20
C SER A 279 18.35 -7.47 17.57
N GLY A 280 17.87 -8.72 17.57
CA GLY A 280 17.61 -9.47 18.80
C GLY A 280 16.47 -8.79 19.58
N PRO A 281 15.20 -9.14 19.32
CA PRO A 281 14.03 -8.28 19.58
C PRO A 281 14.11 -7.55 20.93
N ASP A 282 14.40 -6.24 20.84
CA ASP A 282 14.59 -5.33 21.97
C ASP A 282 13.48 -4.27 21.94
N PRO A 283 12.38 -4.46 22.69
CA PRO A 283 11.25 -3.53 22.65
C PRO A 283 11.55 -2.25 23.42
N GLY A 284 11.19 -1.10 22.83
CA GLY A 284 11.15 0.17 23.55
C GLY A 284 9.88 0.28 24.40
N SER A 285 9.82 1.27 25.31
CA SER A 285 8.66 1.42 26.18
C SER A 285 8.39 2.86 26.63
N PHE A 286 7.10 3.21 26.63
CA PHE A 286 6.58 4.37 27.34
C PHE A 286 5.97 3.95 28.67
N THR A 287 6.15 4.76 29.71
CA THR A 287 5.40 4.62 30.97
C THR A 287 4.53 5.85 31.17
N VAL A 288 3.24 5.60 31.36
CA VAL A 288 2.26 6.62 31.76
C VAL A 288 2.04 6.49 33.26
N SER A 289 2.18 7.58 34.01
CA SER A 289 2.03 7.59 35.47
C SER A 289 1.14 8.73 35.96
N CYS A 290 0.32 8.41 36.96
CA CYS A 290 -0.46 9.37 37.74
C CYS A 290 0.15 9.63 39.14
N GLY A 291 1.29 9.01 39.45
CA GLY A 291 2.08 9.24 40.67
C GLY A 291 1.52 8.66 41.97
N MET A 292 0.36 8.01 41.94
CA MET A 292 -0.24 7.37 43.11
C MET A 292 -1.22 6.23 42.72
N PRO A 293 -1.39 5.18 43.57
CA PRO A 293 -2.26 4.06 43.26
C PRO A 293 -3.70 4.46 42.94
N THR A 294 -4.20 4.03 41.79
CA THR A 294 -5.59 4.31 41.36
C THR A 294 -6.59 3.42 42.11
N PRO A 295 -7.75 3.97 42.56
CA PRO A 295 -8.78 3.18 43.23
C PRO A 295 -9.73 2.46 42.27
N LEU A 296 -9.78 2.86 41.00
CA LEU A 296 -10.46 2.21 39.88
C LEU A 296 -9.57 2.32 38.63
N PRO A 297 -9.74 1.47 37.61
CA PRO A 297 -8.98 1.58 36.36
C PRO A 297 -9.08 2.98 35.76
N LEU A 298 -7.94 3.62 35.49
CA LEU A 298 -7.88 4.94 34.88
C LEU A 298 -7.57 4.80 33.37
N PRO A 299 -8.53 5.05 32.47
CA PRO A 299 -8.28 4.97 31.03
C PRO A 299 -7.41 6.14 30.58
N ILE A 300 -6.40 5.83 29.76
CA ILE A 300 -5.43 6.74 29.16
C ILE A 300 -5.61 6.69 27.65
N ALA A 301 -5.54 7.86 27.00
CA ALA A 301 -5.56 7.99 25.55
C ALA A 301 -4.30 8.73 25.12
N PHE A 302 -3.74 8.36 23.97
CA PHE A 302 -2.55 9.00 23.40
C PHE A 302 -2.58 8.93 21.87
N THR A 303 -1.93 9.88 21.22
CA THR A 303 -1.71 9.88 19.77
C THR A 303 -0.29 9.43 19.46
N LEU A 304 -0.11 8.76 18.32
CA LEU A 304 1.18 8.31 17.82
C LEU A 304 1.61 9.18 16.63
N GLY A 305 2.91 9.48 16.57
CA GLY A 305 3.58 10.14 15.46
C GLY A 305 5.03 9.69 15.38
N GLY A 306 5.88 10.49 14.73
CA GLY A 306 7.27 10.14 14.46
C GLY A 306 7.48 9.68 13.02
N THR A 307 8.63 9.09 12.74
CA THR A 307 8.98 8.60 11.40
C THR A 307 8.57 7.14 11.18
N ALA A 308 8.40 6.37 12.24
CA ALA A 308 7.93 4.98 12.19
C ALA A 308 6.40 4.91 12.03
N VAL A 309 5.92 4.02 11.18
CA VAL A 309 4.52 3.76 10.84
C VAL A 309 3.93 2.68 11.76
N ASN A 310 2.84 3.03 12.44
CA ASN A 310 2.14 2.14 13.37
C ASN A 310 1.56 0.89 12.65
N GLY A 311 1.95 -0.31 13.10
CA GLY A 311 1.54 -1.58 12.50
C GLY A 311 2.39 -2.01 11.30
N THR A 312 3.37 -1.20 10.89
CA THR A 312 4.34 -1.56 9.85
C THR A 312 5.73 -1.75 10.47
N ASP A 313 6.25 -0.74 11.16
CA ASP A 313 7.62 -0.75 11.71
C ASP A 313 7.66 -1.26 13.16
N TYR A 314 6.52 -1.28 13.84
CA TYR A 314 6.32 -1.86 15.17
C TYR A 314 4.90 -2.41 15.32
N ALA A 315 4.72 -3.32 16.29
CA ALA A 315 3.43 -3.93 16.58
C ALA A 315 2.35 -2.86 16.76
N HIS A 316 1.19 -3.07 16.12
CA HIS A 316 0.11 -2.09 16.11
C HIS A 316 -0.31 -1.70 17.54
N LEU A 317 -0.36 -0.40 17.79
CA LEU A 317 -0.84 0.20 19.03
C LEU A 317 -2.16 0.94 18.80
N ASP A 318 -3.16 0.64 19.64
CA ASP A 318 -4.54 1.15 19.49
C ASP A 318 -4.74 2.61 19.97
N GLY A 319 -3.68 3.29 20.42
CA GLY A 319 -3.76 4.67 20.96
C GLY A 319 -4.44 4.79 22.33
N THR A 320 -4.64 3.68 23.03
CA THR A 320 -5.23 3.66 24.40
C THR A 320 -4.44 2.75 25.34
N ALA A 321 -4.48 3.07 26.64
CA ALA A 321 -3.91 2.27 27.72
C ALA A 321 -4.77 2.42 28.98
N THR A 322 -4.57 1.59 30.00
CA THR A 322 -5.29 1.72 31.27
C THR A 322 -4.34 1.53 32.43
N ILE A 323 -4.30 2.47 33.38
CA ILE A 323 -3.60 2.26 34.66
C ILE A 323 -4.51 1.35 35.52
N PRO A 324 -4.07 0.12 35.84
CA PRO A 324 -4.89 -0.79 36.63
C PRO A 324 -5.14 -0.31 38.05
N VAL A 325 -6.20 -0.83 38.67
CA VAL A 325 -6.48 -0.60 40.09
C VAL A 325 -5.29 -1.02 40.96
N GLY A 326 -4.96 -0.20 41.94
CA GLY A 326 -3.87 -0.45 42.88
C GLY A 326 -2.47 -0.14 42.35
N THR A 327 -2.33 0.29 41.08
CA THR A 327 -1.06 0.77 40.52
C THR A 327 -1.12 2.25 40.21
N ASP A 328 0.04 2.89 40.10
CA ASP A 328 0.21 4.30 39.78
C ASP A 328 0.66 4.55 38.33
N ALA A 329 0.93 3.50 37.57
CA ALA A 329 1.43 3.56 36.21
C ALA A 329 1.03 2.36 35.34
N VAL A 330 1.16 2.53 34.03
CA VAL A 330 1.05 1.49 32.99
C VAL A 330 2.17 1.67 31.96
N THR A 331 2.68 0.57 31.43
CA THR A 331 3.69 0.56 30.37
C THR A 331 3.05 0.24 29.02
N ILE A 332 3.38 1.03 28.00
CA ILE A 332 3.05 0.82 26.59
C ILE A 332 4.33 0.33 25.92
N GLN A 333 4.29 -0.86 25.30
CA GLN A 333 5.45 -1.48 24.65
C GLN A 333 5.47 -1.08 23.17
N VAL A 334 6.63 -0.69 22.66
CA VAL A 334 6.91 -0.49 21.23
C VAL A 334 7.77 -1.66 20.79
N SER A 335 7.15 -2.70 20.24
CA SER A 335 7.84 -3.90 19.77
C SER A 335 8.17 -3.76 18.29
N PRO A 336 9.45 -3.58 17.88
CA PRO A 336 9.81 -3.46 16.47
C PRO A 336 9.37 -4.67 15.66
N ILE A 337 8.90 -4.44 14.44
CA ILE A 337 8.64 -5.48 13.45
C ILE A 337 9.84 -5.47 12.52
N TYR A 338 10.47 -6.63 12.34
CA TYR A 338 11.57 -6.76 11.39
C TYR A 338 11.07 -6.52 9.96
N SER A 339 11.49 -5.41 9.34
CA SER A 339 11.17 -5.09 7.95
C SER A 339 12.45 -5.05 7.09
N HIS A 340 12.44 -5.78 5.97
CA HIS A 340 13.62 -5.90 5.08
C HIS A 340 13.82 -4.69 4.13
N ASP A 341 13.13 -3.56 4.39
CA ASP A 341 13.20 -2.35 3.58
C ASP A 341 14.17 -1.31 4.16
N TYR A 342 15.07 -0.77 3.33
CA TYR A 342 15.99 0.33 3.69
C TYR A 342 15.46 1.64 3.04
N PRO A 343 15.55 2.86 3.62
CA PRO A 343 16.04 3.33 4.95
C PRO A 343 15.04 4.30 5.69
N PRO A 344 15.29 4.95 6.87
CA PRO A 344 16.54 5.30 7.61
C PRO A 344 17.08 4.25 8.60
N LEU A 345 18.35 4.36 8.99
CA LEU A 345 19.03 3.46 9.98
C LEU A 345 18.40 3.49 11.39
N THR A 346 17.62 4.54 11.67
CA THR A 346 16.87 4.71 12.91
C THR A 346 15.56 5.42 12.62
N GLU A 347 14.48 4.96 13.23
CA GLU A 347 13.16 5.55 13.15
C GLU A 347 12.65 5.95 14.53
N THR A 348 11.61 6.78 14.59
CA THR A 348 11.09 7.32 15.86
C THR A 348 9.61 7.04 15.99
N VAL A 349 9.20 6.62 17.17
CA VAL A 349 7.81 6.59 17.65
C VAL A 349 7.65 7.70 18.67
N VAL A 350 6.75 8.63 18.43
CA VAL A 350 6.41 9.72 19.37
C VAL A 350 5.03 9.46 19.92
N ALA A 351 4.91 9.24 21.23
CA ALA A 351 3.61 9.11 21.90
C ALA A 351 3.29 10.42 22.64
N THR A 352 2.09 10.96 22.44
CA THR A 352 1.60 12.20 23.09
C THR A 352 0.28 11.94 23.80
N LEU A 353 0.18 12.28 25.09
CA LEU A 353 -1.06 12.15 25.86
C LEU A 353 -2.18 12.98 25.24
N ALA A 354 -3.34 12.36 25.08
CA ALA A 354 -4.57 13.02 24.65
C ALA A 354 -5.45 13.36 25.86
N PRO A 355 -6.40 14.30 25.74
CA PRO A 355 -7.34 14.62 26.82
C PRO A 355 -8.11 13.39 27.34
N GLY A 356 -8.28 13.30 28.66
CA GLY A 356 -8.98 12.20 29.32
C GLY A 356 -9.56 12.61 30.69
N PRO A 357 -9.95 11.65 31.54
CA PRO A 357 -10.49 11.92 32.87
C PRO A 357 -9.39 12.31 33.87
N TYR A 358 -8.39 13.05 33.41
CA TYR A 358 -7.23 13.48 34.16
C TYR A 358 -6.67 14.78 33.60
N ARG A 359 -5.83 15.45 34.38
CA ARG A 359 -5.07 16.60 33.90
C ARG A 359 -3.78 16.11 33.24
N ILE A 360 -3.49 16.60 32.04
CA ILE A 360 -2.21 16.34 31.37
C ILE A 360 -1.08 17.07 32.12
N GLY A 361 -0.07 16.32 32.54
CA GLY A 361 1.15 16.78 33.19
C GLY A 361 2.32 16.91 32.21
N SER A 362 3.45 17.43 32.67
CA SER A 362 4.68 17.52 31.87
C SER A 362 5.73 16.52 32.37
N PRO A 363 6.37 15.74 31.48
CA PRO A 363 6.15 15.66 30.03
C PRO A 363 4.84 14.95 29.67
N ASP A 364 4.22 15.43 28.59
CA ASP A 364 3.02 14.91 27.96
C ASP A 364 3.32 14.14 26.67
N ALA A 365 4.51 14.28 26.12
CA ALA A 365 5.01 13.51 24.99
C ALA A 365 6.46 13.07 25.21
N ASP A 366 6.82 11.95 24.61
CA ASP A 366 8.21 11.47 24.57
C ASP A 366 8.45 10.59 23.33
N THR A 367 9.70 10.23 23.09
CA THR A 367 10.14 9.49 21.89
C THR A 367 10.83 8.18 22.23
N VAL A 368 10.46 7.11 21.51
CA VAL A 368 11.22 5.85 21.41
C VAL A 368 11.88 5.83 20.03
N THR A 369 13.17 5.49 19.97
CA THR A 369 13.94 5.34 18.73
C THR A 369 14.13 3.87 18.42
N ILE A 370 13.67 3.42 17.25
CA ILE A 370 13.88 2.08 16.72
C ILE A 370 15.19 2.09 15.92
N THR A 371 16.12 1.19 16.23
CA THR A 371 17.35 0.96 15.47
C THR A 371 17.17 -0.28 14.61
N ASN A 372 17.32 -0.11 13.29
CA ASN A 372 17.11 -1.21 12.37
C ASN A 372 18.28 -2.19 12.43
N GLN A 373 18.01 -3.48 12.21
CA GLN A 373 19.08 -4.49 12.20
C GLN A 373 19.96 -4.27 10.96
N GLN A 374 21.24 -3.94 11.17
CA GLN A 374 22.22 -3.98 10.08
C GLN A 374 22.57 -5.44 9.77
N GLU A 375 21.99 -6.00 8.71
CA GLU A 375 22.56 -7.17 8.05
C GLU A 375 23.87 -6.75 7.34
N LEU A 376 24.90 -7.61 7.34
CA LEU A 376 26.09 -7.36 6.54
C LEU A 376 25.66 -7.35 5.06
N LEU A 377 25.68 -6.15 4.47
CA LEU A 377 25.28 -5.91 3.09
C LEU A 377 26.45 -6.19 2.17
N TYR A 378 26.33 -7.23 1.34
CA TYR A 378 27.21 -7.40 0.19
C TYR A 378 26.59 -6.66 -1.00
N THR A 379 26.87 -5.36 -1.08
CA THR A 379 26.33 -4.50 -2.14
C THR A 379 27.20 -4.55 -3.38
N PHE A 380 26.61 -4.93 -4.50
CA PHE A 380 27.19 -4.83 -5.83
C PHE A 380 26.51 -3.70 -6.58
N ASP A 381 27.16 -2.54 -6.62
CA ASP A 381 26.72 -1.43 -7.45
C ASP A 381 27.29 -1.59 -8.86
N VAL A 382 26.47 -2.05 -9.81
CA VAL A 382 26.90 -2.13 -11.21
C VAL A 382 26.44 -0.89 -11.96
N PRO A 383 27.36 -0.05 -12.43
CA PRO A 383 27.04 1.19 -13.13
C PRO A 383 26.34 0.93 -14.47
N ARG A 384 25.60 1.92 -14.95
CA ARG A 384 24.94 1.89 -16.27
C ARG A 384 25.94 1.62 -17.40
N ASN A 385 25.52 0.84 -18.40
CA ASN A 385 26.33 0.42 -19.55
C ASN A 385 27.46 -0.57 -19.21
N PHE A 386 27.69 -0.85 -17.93
CA PHE A 386 28.62 -1.89 -17.52
C PHE A 386 27.87 -3.20 -17.31
N ARG A 387 28.54 -4.27 -17.70
CA ARG A 387 28.21 -5.63 -17.31
C ARG A 387 29.35 -6.14 -16.45
N CYS A 388 29.05 -6.49 -15.21
CA CYS A 388 30.01 -7.13 -14.32
C CYS A 388 29.79 -8.65 -14.38
N PHE A 389 30.89 -9.41 -14.38
CA PHE A 389 30.87 -10.86 -14.26
C PHE A 389 31.53 -11.23 -12.94
N SER A 390 30.87 -12.03 -12.10
CA SER A 390 31.51 -12.62 -10.92
C SER A 390 32.12 -13.97 -11.31
N PRO A 391 33.46 -14.09 -11.39
CA PRO A 391 34.10 -15.37 -11.66
C PRO A 391 34.17 -16.26 -10.41
N ASP A 392 34.06 -15.68 -9.20
CA ASP A 392 34.18 -16.41 -7.93
C ASP A 392 32.81 -16.78 -7.36
N ALA A 393 32.79 -17.89 -6.60
CA ALA A 393 31.62 -18.37 -5.90
C ALA A 393 31.16 -17.38 -4.81
N LEU A 394 29.88 -17.04 -4.81
CA LEU A 394 29.29 -16.25 -3.73
C LEU A 394 29.35 -17.05 -2.42
N THR A 395 29.95 -16.46 -1.40
CA THR A 395 30.03 -17.02 -0.04
C THR A 395 29.45 -16.01 0.95
N GLY A 396 28.82 -16.50 2.03
CA GLY A 396 28.17 -15.64 3.03
C GLY A 396 27.02 -16.36 3.72
N ALA A 397 26.96 -16.25 5.06
CA ALA A 397 25.94 -16.91 5.86
C ALA A 397 25.11 -15.88 6.62
N SER A 398 23.81 -15.80 6.33
CA SER A 398 22.88 -14.77 6.88
C SER A 398 23.13 -13.33 6.38
N ASP A 399 23.86 -13.16 5.28
CA ASP A 399 24.13 -11.84 4.66
C ASP A 399 23.06 -11.50 3.59
N ILE A 400 22.76 -10.22 3.34
CA ILE A 400 21.99 -9.84 2.14
C ILE A 400 22.94 -9.58 0.99
N PHE A 401 22.72 -10.26 -0.13
CA PHE A 401 23.26 -9.84 -1.40
C PHE A 401 22.38 -8.74 -1.99
N VAL A 402 22.93 -7.53 -2.15
CA VAL A 402 22.18 -6.41 -2.72
C VAL A 402 22.75 -6.03 -4.07
N LYS A 403 21.96 -6.18 -5.12
CA LYS A 403 22.25 -5.62 -6.43
C LYS A 403 21.69 -4.20 -6.50
N THR A 404 22.58 -3.21 -6.61
CA THR A 404 22.23 -1.80 -6.88
C THR A 404 22.82 -1.36 -8.22
N GLY A 405 22.43 -0.16 -8.64
CA GLY A 405 22.92 0.44 -9.88
C GLY A 405 22.26 -0.14 -11.12
N PRO A 406 22.06 0.64 -12.19
CA PRO A 406 21.24 0.25 -13.34
C PRO A 406 21.92 -0.73 -14.31
N GLY A 407 23.18 -1.12 -14.09
CA GLY A 407 23.91 -2.07 -14.94
C GLY A 407 23.55 -3.54 -14.69
N GLU A 408 24.14 -4.44 -15.47
CA GLU A 408 23.92 -5.88 -15.35
C GLU A 408 25.03 -6.52 -14.49
N LEU A 409 24.65 -7.21 -13.42
CA LEU A 409 25.53 -8.16 -12.74
C LEU A 409 25.20 -9.57 -13.20
N ARG A 410 26.17 -10.29 -13.76
CA ARG A 410 26.00 -11.68 -14.16
C ARG A 410 26.83 -12.60 -13.25
N LEU A 411 26.14 -13.54 -12.62
CA LEU A 411 26.74 -14.58 -11.81
C LEU A 411 26.97 -15.82 -12.68
N MET A 412 28.21 -16.30 -12.70
CA MET A 412 28.71 -17.32 -13.64
C MET A 412 29.33 -18.55 -12.96
N ASP A 413 29.14 -18.70 -11.64
CA ASP A 413 29.80 -19.71 -10.81
C ASP A 413 29.48 -21.17 -11.20
N ASP A 414 30.52 -22.01 -11.29
CA ASP A 414 30.49 -23.45 -11.60
C ASP A 414 30.54 -24.37 -10.36
N GLY A 415 30.68 -23.82 -9.15
CA GLY A 415 30.86 -24.57 -7.91
C GLY A 415 29.94 -24.12 -6.77
N TYR A 416 28.78 -24.78 -6.63
CA TYR A 416 27.86 -24.74 -5.47
C TYR A 416 28.14 -23.64 -4.42
N PRO A 417 27.72 -22.38 -4.65
CA PRO A 417 27.99 -21.31 -3.72
C PRO A 417 27.37 -21.63 -2.36
N SER A 418 28.12 -21.33 -1.30
CA SER A 418 27.71 -21.56 0.09
C SER A 418 26.80 -20.45 0.64
N PHE A 419 26.34 -19.54 -0.24
CA PHE A 419 25.43 -18.46 0.12
C PHE A 419 24.10 -19.01 0.65
N THR A 420 23.70 -18.52 1.82
CA THR A 420 22.48 -18.95 2.55
C THR A 420 21.57 -17.78 2.94
N GLY A 421 21.89 -16.56 2.52
CA GLY A 421 21.17 -15.34 2.89
C GLY A 421 20.11 -14.90 1.87
N ASN A 422 19.64 -13.65 2.01
CA ASN A 422 18.59 -13.07 1.17
C ASN A 422 19.17 -12.43 -0.11
N LEU A 423 18.37 -12.39 -1.17
CA LEU A 423 18.71 -11.66 -2.39
C LEU A 423 17.82 -10.43 -2.53
N LEU A 424 18.41 -9.26 -2.69
CA LEU A 424 17.70 -8.03 -2.97
C LEU A 424 18.23 -7.42 -4.27
N ILE A 425 17.36 -7.29 -5.27
CA ILE A 425 17.60 -6.40 -6.39
C ILE A 425 16.85 -5.12 -6.07
N ASP A 426 17.63 -4.09 -5.72
CA ASP A 426 17.09 -2.85 -5.18
C ASP A 426 16.36 -2.04 -6.26
N LYS A 427 15.68 -0.98 -5.84
CA LYS A 427 15.04 -0.01 -6.75
C LYS A 427 16.07 0.50 -7.76
N ASP A 428 15.70 0.51 -9.04
CA ASP A 428 16.62 0.83 -10.15
C ASP A 428 17.93 0.03 -10.16
N GLY A 429 17.94 -1.13 -9.48
CA GLY A 429 19.09 -2.02 -9.35
C GLY A 429 19.44 -2.75 -10.64
N GLY A 430 18.87 -2.36 -11.78
CA GLY A 430 19.18 -2.94 -13.09
C GLY A 430 18.88 -4.43 -13.12
N GLN A 431 19.82 -5.21 -13.68
CA GLN A 431 19.62 -6.64 -13.92
C GLN A 431 20.61 -7.48 -13.12
N LEU A 432 20.11 -8.47 -12.38
CA LEU A 432 20.88 -9.60 -11.86
C LEU A 432 20.63 -10.80 -12.76
N THR A 433 21.64 -11.21 -13.53
CA THR A 433 21.57 -12.37 -14.41
C THR A 433 22.22 -13.59 -13.78
N LEU A 434 21.51 -14.72 -13.82
CA LEU A 434 22.04 -16.02 -13.44
C LEU A 434 22.24 -16.87 -14.71
N GLY A 435 23.49 -17.19 -15.07
CA GLY A 435 23.84 -18.06 -16.20
C GLY A 435 24.11 -17.37 -17.56
N GLY A 436 24.07 -18.17 -18.64
CA GLY A 436 24.27 -17.78 -20.05
C GLY A 436 25.72 -17.73 -20.55
N LEU A 437 25.94 -17.31 -21.81
CA LEU A 437 27.26 -17.21 -22.48
C LEU A 437 28.11 -18.51 -22.44
N TYR A 438 27.51 -19.68 -22.64
CA TYR A 438 28.21 -20.98 -22.62
C TYR A 438 28.75 -21.45 -21.27
N LEU A 439 28.39 -20.80 -20.16
CA LEU A 439 28.80 -21.16 -18.79
C LEU A 439 27.60 -21.69 -17.96
N PRO A 440 27.86 -22.54 -16.94
CA PRO A 440 26.81 -23.05 -16.07
C PRO A 440 26.12 -21.94 -15.27
N GLY A 441 24.85 -22.14 -14.90
CA GLY A 441 24.11 -21.22 -14.04
C GLY A 441 24.51 -21.33 -12.57
N THR A 442 24.49 -20.21 -11.85
CA THR A 442 24.74 -20.17 -10.39
C THR A 442 23.61 -20.84 -9.59
N ARG A 443 23.95 -21.65 -8.58
CA ARG A 443 23.00 -22.37 -7.69
C ARG A 443 23.04 -21.87 -6.25
N PHE A 444 21.95 -21.40 -5.70
CA PHE A 444 21.83 -21.05 -4.28
C PHE A 444 21.22 -22.20 -3.47
N SER A 445 21.89 -23.35 -3.43
CA SER A 445 21.38 -24.55 -2.73
C SER A 445 21.27 -24.38 -1.21
N GLY A 446 21.95 -23.39 -0.64
CA GLY A 446 21.90 -23.08 0.79
C GLY A 446 20.68 -22.25 1.22
N MET A 447 19.94 -21.64 0.28
CA MET A 447 18.73 -20.89 0.60
C MET A 447 17.59 -21.83 1.02
N THR A 448 16.69 -21.31 1.85
CA THR A 448 15.60 -22.05 2.49
C THR A 448 14.30 -21.25 2.42
N SER A 449 13.21 -21.82 2.94
CA SER A 449 11.90 -21.14 3.10
C SER A 449 11.93 -19.93 4.04
N ALA A 450 12.99 -19.77 4.83
CA ALA A 450 13.18 -18.55 5.64
C ALA A 450 13.77 -17.38 4.83
N ASN A 451 14.24 -17.62 3.61
CA ASN A 451 14.89 -16.59 2.78
C ASN A 451 13.91 -15.96 1.79
N THR A 452 14.16 -14.68 1.48
CA THR A 452 13.41 -13.92 0.49
C THR A 452 14.32 -13.49 -0.67
N ILE A 453 13.78 -13.58 -1.88
CA ILE A 453 14.28 -12.92 -3.09
C ILE A 453 13.38 -11.73 -3.36
N ALA A 454 13.85 -10.53 -3.02
CA ALA A 454 13.14 -9.28 -3.23
C ALA A 454 13.58 -8.63 -4.54
N ILE A 455 12.63 -8.37 -5.44
CA ILE A 455 12.83 -7.68 -6.70
C ILE A 455 12.01 -6.40 -6.64
N ARG A 456 12.66 -5.27 -6.32
CA ARG A 456 12.01 -3.96 -6.18
C ARG A 456 11.75 -3.30 -7.55
N PRO A 457 10.95 -2.21 -7.61
CA PRO A 457 10.64 -1.52 -8.86
C PRO A 457 11.89 -1.13 -9.67
N GLY A 458 11.89 -1.45 -10.97
CA GLY A 458 13.04 -1.25 -11.86
C GLY A 458 14.13 -2.31 -11.77
N GLY A 459 14.10 -3.18 -10.76
CA GLY A 459 14.97 -4.34 -10.64
C GLY A 459 14.51 -5.49 -11.53
N THR A 460 15.48 -6.25 -12.06
CA THR A 460 15.23 -7.46 -12.85
C THR A 460 16.06 -8.63 -12.33
N LEU A 461 15.41 -9.75 -12.02
CA LEU A 461 16.08 -11.05 -11.88
C LEU A 461 15.94 -11.81 -13.20
N TYR A 462 17.06 -12.11 -13.85
CA TYR A 462 17.10 -12.76 -15.16
C TYR A 462 17.73 -14.15 -15.06
N PHE A 463 16.97 -15.18 -15.38
CA PHE A 463 17.47 -16.53 -15.60
C PHE A 463 17.81 -16.70 -17.08
N ASP A 464 19.10 -16.66 -17.39
CA ASP A 464 19.61 -16.87 -18.75
C ASP A 464 20.05 -18.32 -18.91
N GLU A 465 19.21 -19.12 -19.55
CA GLU A 465 19.57 -20.51 -19.86
C GLU A 465 20.05 -20.69 -21.31
N ASN A 466 20.00 -19.67 -22.16
CA ASN A 466 20.20 -19.81 -23.62
C ASN A 466 21.60 -20.25 -24.05
N GLY A 467 22.60 -20.12 -23.19
CA GLY A 467 23.98 -20.50 -23.50
C GLY A 467 24.41 -21.87 -22.99
N ASN A 468 23.70 -22.51 -22.07
CA ASN A 468 24.31 -23.46 -21.13
C ASN A 468 24.22 -24.93 -21.57
N THR A 469 25.34 -25.65 -21.64
CA THR A 469 25.40 -27.13 -21.89
C THR A 469 24.99 -27.97 -20.67
N ALA A 470 24.88 -27.35 -19.49
CA ALA A 470 24.48 -27.93 -18.21
C ALA A 470 23.42 -27.04 -17.53
N MET A 471 22.28 -26.82 -18.20
CA MET A 471 21.12 -26.14 -17.63
C MET A 471 20.67 -26.77 -16.31
N LEU A 472 20.18 -25.94 -15.40
CA LEU A 472 19.94 -26.32 -14.01
C LEU A 472 18.49 -26.09 -13.60
N ASP A 473 17.76 -27.18 -13.39
CA ASP A 473 16.51 -27.11 -12.68
C ASP A 473 16.77 -26.67 -11.24
N ASN A 474 15.84 -25.87 -10.69
CA ASN A 474 15.74 -25.66 -9.25
C ASN A 474 17.00 -25.09 -8.61
N ARG A 475 17.43 -23.92 -9.10
CA ARG A 475 18.66 -23.25 -8.66
C ARG A 475 18.64 -22.81 -7.20
N PHE A 476 17.47 -22.75 -6.56
CA PHE A 476 17.31 -22.23 -5.21
C PHE A 476 16.84 -23.29 -4.21
N GLY A 477 17.60 -23.45 -3.12
CA GLY A 477 17.29 -24.35 -2.03
C GLY A 477 17.12 -25.81 -2.43
N THR A 478 16.36 -26.54 -1.61
CA THR A 478 16.09 -27.97 -1.81
C THR A 478 14.58 -28.21 -1.93
N ALA A 479 14.18 -29.38 -2.44
CA ALA A 479 12.75 -29.73 -2.53
C ALA A 479 12.05 -29.59 -1.15
N GLY A 480 10.92 -28.89 -1.12
CA GLY A 480 10.18 -28.60 0.11
C GLY A 480 10.78 -27.52 1.02
N ASN A 481 11.91 -26.91 0.64
CA ASN A 481 12.56 -25.86 1.41
C ASN A 481 13.24 -24.86 0.47
N ARG A 482 12.44 -23.95 -0.09
CA ARG A 482 12.84 -23.01 -1.15
C ARG A 482 12.45 -21.59 -0.76
N PRO A 483 13.16 -20.56 -1.24
CA PRO A 483 12.87 -19.18 -0.85
C PRO A 483 11.56 -18.66 -1.41
N HIS A 484 11.03 -17.65 -0.73
CA HIS A 484 9.92 -16.80 -1.15
C HIS A 484 10.40 -15.75 -2.17
N ILE A 485 9.54 -15.38 -3.12
CA ILE A 485 9.75 -14.21 -4.00
C ILE A 485 8.83 -13.07 -3.59
N HIS A 486 9.41 -11.92 -3.27
CA HIS A 486 8.69 -10.65 -3.21
C HIS A 486 8.93 -9.88 -4.52
N LEU A 487 7.89 -9.72 -5.34
CA LEU A 487 7.97 -9.11 -6.66
C LEU A 487 7.25 -7.76 -6.71
N ALA A 488 8.01 -6.72 -7.07
CA ALA A 488 7.52 -5.40 -7.47
C ALA A 488 8.29 -4.86 -8.71
N GLY A 489 9.17 -5.67 -9.29
CA GLY A 489 9.93 -5.41 -10.51
C GLY A 489 9.69 -6.50 -11.56
N THR A 490 10.76 -6.98 -12.20
CA THR A 490 10.68 -8.00 -13.27
C THR A 490 11.39 -9.29 -12.91
N LEU A 491 10.69 -10.42 -13.08
CA LEU A 491 11.27 -11.76 -13.13
C LEU A 491 11.31 -12.21 -14.59
N TYR A 492 12.49 -12.55 -15.09
CA TYR A 492 12.66 -12.97 -16.48
C TYR A 492 13.27 -14.37 -16.54
N TYR A 493 12.64 -15.28 -17.28
CA TYR A 493 13.09 -16.65 -17.46
C TYR A 493 13.19 -17.01 -18.94
N ASP A 494 14.40 -17.28 -19.40
CA ASP A 494 14.69 -17.56 -20.80
C ASP A 494 15.29 -18.94 -20.98
N CYS A 495 14.55 -19.86 -21.61
CA CYS A 495 15.03 -21.18 -21.98
C CYS A 495 14.92 -21.46 -23.49
N SER A 496 14.97 -20.39 -24.30
CA SER A 496 14.69 -20.41 -25.74
C SER A 496 15.54 -21.38 -26.57
N ALA A 497 16.73 -21.77 -26.13
CA ALA A 497 17.69 -22.51 -26.95
C ALA A 497 17.51 -24.05 -27.02
N TYR A 498 16.62 -24.69 -26.23
CA TYR A 498 16.63 -26.16 -26.06
C TYR A 498 15.25 -26.86 -26.07
N ASP A 499 15.24 -28.16 -26.36
CA ASP A 499 14.06 -28.99 -26.67
C ASP A 499 13.57 -29.88 -25.52
N ARG A 500 13.68 -29.42 -24.26
CA ARG A 500 13.19 -30.14 -23.08
C ARG A 500 12.49 -29.22 -22.08
N THR A 501 11.85 -29.81 -21.09
CA THR A 501 11.30 -29.10 -19.93
C THR A 501 12.41 -28.69 -18.96
N TYR A 502 12.34 -27.43 -18.50
CA TYR A 502 13.17 -26.88 -17.43
C TYR A 502 12.30 -26.21 -16.38
N VAL A 503 12.65 -26.40 -15.11
CA VAL A 503 11.82 -26.03 -13.97
C VAL A 503 12.60 -25.20 -12.96
N GLN A 504 12.08 -24.03 -12.60
CA GLN A 504 12.46 -23.33 -11.37
C GLN A 504 11.28 -23.35 -10.40
N THR A 505 11.47 -23.96 -9.23
CA THR A 505 10.50 -23.96 -8.14
C THR A 505 10.94 -23.00 -7.04
N PHE A 506 9.96 -22.34 -6.43
CA PHE A 506 10.06 -21.46 -5.27
C PHE A 506 9.01 -21.86 -4.23
N ASP A 507 9.07 -21.26 -3.05
CA ASP A 507 7.91 -21.30 -2.15
C ASP A 507 6.87 -20.28 -2.65
N SER A 508 6.49 -19.30 -1.85
CA SER A 508 5.41 -18.38 -2.17
C SER A 508 5.87 -17.24 -3.07
N LEU A 509 4.95 -16.70 -3.88
CA LEU A 509 5.10 -15.46 -4.62
C LEU A 509 4.18 -14.40 -3.99
N THR A 510 4.76 -13.30 -3.53
CA THR A 510 4.01 -12.12 -3.07
C THR A 510 4.26 -10.96 -4.01
N LEU A 511 3.18 -10.33 -4.49
CA LEU A 511 3.25 -9.11 -5.27
C LEU A 511 3.15 -7.90 -4.34
N GLY A 512 4.19 -7.07 -4.35
CA GLY A 512 4.16 -5.76 -3.68
C GLY A 512 3.30 -4.76 -4.45
N SER A 513 2.80 -3.73 -3.77
CA SER A 513 2.05 -2.64 -4.40
C SER A 513 2.85 -2.02 -5.56
N GLY A 514 2.27 -2.03 -6.78
CA GLY A 514 2.94 -1.58 -7.99
C GLY A 514 2.74 -2.48 -9.20
N ALA A 515 3.49 -2.20 -10.27
CA ALA A 515 3.50 -3.03 -11.47
C ALA A 515 4.61 -4.10 -11.37
N SER A 516 4.20 -5.37 -11.41
CA SER A 516 5.10 -6.52 -11.47
C SER A 516 5.05 -7.15 -12.86
N ARG A 517 6.16 -7.77 -13.26
CA ARG A 517 6.23 -8.52 -14.51
C ARG A 517 6.91 -9.87 -14.30
N ILE A 518 6.32 -10.92 -14.86
CA ILE A 518 7.00 -12.19 -15.05
C ILE A 518 7.02 -12.46 -16.54
N THR A 519 8.20 -12.63 -17.14
CA THR A 519 8.32 -13.01 -18.54
C THR A 519 9.00 -14.37 -18.60
N ALA A 520 8.32 -15.38 -19.15
CA ALA A 520 8.93 -16.67 -19.47
C ALA A 520 8.96 -16.83 -21.00
N ILE A 521 10.07 -17.34 -21.55
CA ILE A 521 10.24 -17.53 -23.00
C ILE A 521 10.83 -18.91 -23.30
N CYS A 522 10.21 -19.60 -24.25
CA CYS A 522 10.72 -20.80 -24.89
C CYS A 522 10.47 -20.73 -26.41
N ALA A 523 11.51 -20.96 -27.24
CA ALA A 523 11.44 -20.82 -28.71
C ALA A 523 11.83 -22.11 -29.47
N SER A 524 12.65 -22.96 -28.87
CA SER A 524 12.93 -24.34 -29.28
C SER A 524 11.82 -25.28 -28.75
N PRO A 525 11.60 -26.52 -29.26
CA PRO A 525 10.52 -27.40 -28.79
C PRO A 525 10.75 -27.94 -27.36
N GLY A 526 10.80 -27.05 -26.38
CA GLY A 526 10.92 -27.29 -24.94
C GLY A 526 9.81 -26.59 -24.16
N ILE A 527 9.93 -26.61 -22.83
CA ILE A 527 8.95 -26.02 -21.91
C ILE A 527 9.69 -25.25 -20.82
N ALA A 528 9.36 -23.98 -20.62
CA ALA A 528 9.83 -23.18 -19.49
C ALA A 528 8.81 -23.28 -18.35
N GLU A 529 9.16 -23.83 -17.19
CA GLU A 529 8.26 -23.90 -16.03
C GLU A 529 8.79 -23.07 -14.86
N LEU A 530 7.98 -22.12 -14.39
CA LEU A 530 8.11 -21.46 -13.11
C LEU A 530 7.04 -22.02 -12.17
N HIS A 531 7.43 -22.46 -10.98
CA HIS A 531 6.55 -23.10 -10.03
C HIS A 531 6.64 -22.42 -8.66
N PHE A 532 5.50 -22.06 -8.09
CA PHE A 532 5.34 -21.45 -6.78
C PHE A 532 4.36 -22.26 -5.93
N SER A 533 4.43 -22.16 -4.60
CA SER A 533 3.46 -22.81 -3.71
C SER A 533 2.12 -22.07 -3.66
N SER A 534 2.16 -20.73 -3.71
CA SER A 534 0.97 -19.85 -3.66
C SER A 534 1.24 -18.47 -4.26
N LEU A 535 0.17 -17.76 -4.65
CA LEU A 535 0.20 -16.34 -5.01
C LEU A 535 -0.54 -15.50 -3.96
N ALA A 536 0.14 -14.48 -3.44
CA ALA A 536 -0.47 -13.41 -2.64
C ALA A 536 -0.20 -12.06 -3.31
N SER A 537 -1.09 -11.10 -3.11
CA SER A 537 -0.93 -9.76 -3.67
C SER A 537 -1.36 -8.70 -2.67
N GLU A 538 -0.55 -7.67 -2.53
CA GLU A 538 -0.94 -6.46 -1.82
C GLU A 538 -2.03 -5.68 -2.58
N ARG A 539 -2.67 -4.74 -1.90
CA ARG A 539 -3.55 -3.75 -2.51
C ARG A 539 -2.72 -2.87 -3.46
N GLY A 540 -3.26 -2.54 -4.64
CA GLY A 540 -2.53 -1.76 -5.64
C GLY A 540 -1.50 -2.57 -6.46
N ALA A 541 -1.29 -3.86 -6.17
CA ALA A 541 -0.43 -4.73 -6.95
C ALA A 541 -1.08 -5.16 -8.28
N THR A 542 -0.27 -5.26 -9.34
CA THR A 542 -0.66 -5.77 -10.67
C THR A 542 0.46 -6.67 -11.20
N ILE A 543 0.11 -7.66 -12.03
CA ILE A 543 1.10 -8.54 -12.68
C ILE A 543 0.82 -8.72 -14.17
N ASP A 544 1.85 -8.50 -14.99
CA ASP A 544 1.87 -8.81 -16.43
C ASP A 544 2.74 -10.04 -16.69
N PHE A 545 2.19 -11.06 -17.35
CA PHE A 545 2.90 -12.29 -17.70
C PHE A 545 3.67 -12.23 -19.03
N GLY A 546 3.58 -11.11 -19.76
CA GLY A 546 4.51 -10.66 -20.80
C GLY A 546 5.03 -11.71 -21.80
N SER A 547 4.25 -12.73 -22.15
CA SER A 547 4.72 -13.93 -22.86
C SER A 547 4.80 -13.72 -24.38
N SER A 548 5.77 -14.36 -25.04
CA SER A 548 5.99 -14.14 -26.49
C SER A 548 5.17 -15.02 -27.43
N SER A 549 4.34 -15.98 -26.94
CA SER A 549 3.23 -16.63 -27.70
C SER A 549 2.66 -17.94 -27.10
N ALA A 550 3.20 -18.52 -26.03
CA ALA A 550 2.79 -19.85 -25.56
C ALA A 550 2.63 -19.94 -24.03
N LEU A 551 1.90 -19.02 -23.41
CA LEU A 551 1.61 -19.09 -21.97
C LEU A 551 0.50 -20.12 -21.70
N GLY A 552 0.86 -21.22 -21.05
CA GLY A 552 -0.02 -22.32 -20.66
C GLY A 552 -0.79 -22.91 -21.83
N SER A 553 -0.15 -23.06 -23.00
CA SER A 553 -0.78 -23.55 -24.23
C SER A 553 -1.04 -25.05 -24.22
N GLY A 554 -0.33 -25.81 -23.37
CA GLY A 554 -0.35 -27.28 -23.35
C GLY A 554 0.39 -27.93 -24.53
N GLY A 555 1.01 -27.12 -25.40
CA GLY A 555 1.77 -27.55 -26.56
C GLY A 555 3.28 -27.58 -26.30
N VAL A 556 4.05 -27.52 -27.39
CA VAL A 556 5.52 -27.34 -27.39
C VAL A 556 5.87 -26.49 -28.62
N PRO A 557 6.60 -25.36 -28.48
CA PRO A 557 7.08 -24.75 -27.23
C PRO A 557 5.96 -24.28 -26.30
N ASP A 558 6.23 -24.23 -25.00
CA ASP A 558 5.29 -23.76 -23.97
C ASP A 558 6.02 -23.04 -22.83
N THR A 559 5.30 -22.16 -22.15
CA THR A 559 5.75 -21.46 -20.95
C THR A 559 4.68 -21.61 -19.90
N ARG A 560 5.02 -22.11 -18.72
CA ARG A 560 4.05 -22.48 -17.68
C ARG A 560 4.43 -21.80 -16.39
N ILE A 561 3.45 -21.16 -15.78
CA ILE A 561 3.57 -20.54 -14.47
C ILE A 561 2.55 -21.22 -13.57
N TYR A 562 3.03 -22.05 -12.66
CA TYR A 562 2.22 -22.96 -11.85
C TYR A 562 2.21 -22.53 -10.39
N PHE A 563 1.09 -22.83 -9.72
CA PHE A 563 0.88 -22.67 -8.29
C PHE A 563 0.32 -23.96 -7.68
N ASP A 564 0.97 -24.53 -6.67
CA ASP A 564 0.46 -25.71 -5.94
C ASP A 564 -0.93 -25.45 -5.37
N THR A 565 -1.12 -24.28 -4.76
CA THR A 565 -2.43 -23.73 -4.43
C THR A 565 -2.83 -22.77 -5.55
N PRO A 566 -3.88 -23.06 -6.34
CA PRO A 566 -4.34 -22.16 -7.38
C PRO A 566 -4.51 -20.73 -6.85
N PRO A 567 -4.15 -19.70 -7.64
CA PRO A 567 -4.42 -18.32 -7.27
C PRO A 567 -5.90 -18.10 -6.95
N LEU A 568 -6.22 -17.01 -6.24
CA LEU A 568 -7.60 -16.57 -6.09
C LEU A 568 -8.22 -16.42 -7.50
N LEU A 569 -9.29 -17.16 -7.77
CA LEU A 569 -10.03 -17.08 -9.02
C LEU A 569 -11.37 -16.39 -8.79
N VAL A 570 -11.73 -15.47 -9.69
CA VAL A 570 -13.01 -14.76 -9.65
C VAL A 570 -13.81 -15.05 -10.91
N GLY A 571 -15.06 -15.45 -10.74
CA GLY A 571 -15.98 -15.81 -11.82
C GLY A 571 -17.06 -16.80 -11.37
N GLY A 572 -17.84 -17.30 -12.33
CA GLY A 572 -18.98 -18.20 -12.09
C GLY A 572 -18.61 -19.68 -12.03
N ASN A 573 -17.32 -19.98 -11.89
CA ASN A 573 -16.76 -21.34 -11.90
C ASN A 573 -17.19 -22.16 -13.14
N GLY A 574 -17.35 -21.48 -14.29
CA GLY A 574 -17.63 -22.14 -15.56
C GLY A 574 -16.51 -23.10 -15.96
N ALA A 575 -16.85 -24.15 -16.70
CA ALA A 575 -15.85 -25.08 -17.24
C ALA A 575 -14.95 -24.38 -18.29
N PRO A 576 -13.73 -24.90 -18.55
CA PRO A 576 -12.90 -24.40 -19.65
C PRO A 576 -13.67 -24.34 -20.97
N GLY A 577 -13.51 -23.24 -21.70
CA GLY A 577 -14.26 -22.97 -22.94
C GLY A 577 -15.63 -22.30 -22.74
N THR A 578 -16.02 -21.96 -21.51
CA THR A 578 -17.25 -21.20 -21.22
C THR A 578 -16.98 -19.71 -20.97
N THR A 579 -17.97 -18.86 -21.25
CA THR A 579 -17.86 -17.40 -21.05
C THR A 579 -17.80 -16.99 -19.57
N THR A 580 -18.15 -17.90 -18.65
CA THR A 580 -18.15 -17.73 -17.19
C THR A 580 -16.91 -18.33 -16.51
N MET A 581 -15.89 -18.68 -17.29
CA MET A 581 -14.60 -19.17 -16.80
C MET A 581 -14.01 -18.18 -15.79
N SER A 582 -13.54 -18.68 -14.65
CA SER A 582 -12.93 -17.83 -13.63
C SER A 582 -11.55 -17.34 -14.07
N ILE A 583 -11.22 -16.11 -13.69
CA ILE A 583 -9.97 -15.44 -14.08
C ILE A 583 -9.13 -15.11 -12.85
N VAL A 584 -7.85 -14.83 -13.07
CA VAL A 584 -6.96 -14.35 -12.00
C VAL A 584 -7.07 -12.82 -11.93
N PRO A 585 -7.63 -12.24 -10.86
CA PRO A 585 -7.75 -10.78 -10.72
C PRO A 585 -6.35 -10.14 -10.64
N LYS A 586 -6.24 -8.85 -10.98
CA LYS A 586 -4.97 -8.06 -11.03
C LYS A 586 -3.93 -8.55 -12.03
N ALA A 587 -4.23 -9.61 -12.79
CA ALA A 587 -3.29 -10.27 -13.68
C ALA A 587 -3.71 -10.16 -15.15
N ARG A 588 -2.72 -10.00 -16.03
CA ARG A 588 -2.90 -9.95 -17.49
C ARG A 588 -1.71 -10.55 -18.22
N ASP A 589 -1.88 -10.82 -19.50
CA ASP A 589 -0.78 -11.04 -20.44
C ASP A 589 -0.93 -10.03 -21.58
N GLY A 590 -0.09 -8.99 -21.55
CA GLY A 590 -0.25 -7.86 -22.47
C GLY A 590 -1.64 -7.22 -22.33
N THR A 591 -2.50 -7.39 -23.33
CA THR A 591 -3.85 -6.78 -23.37
C THR A 591 -4.99 -7.77 -23.14
N ASP A 592 -4.71 -9.03 -22.81
CA ASP A 592 -5.73 -10.05 -22.58
C ASP A 592 -5.80 -10.49 -21.10
N LEU A 593 -6.99 -10.94 -20.68
CA LEU A 593 -7.21 -11.54 -19.36
C LEU A 593 -6.57 -12.92 -19.29
N VAL A 594 -6.18 -13.32 -18.08
CA VAL A 594 -5.61 -14.64 -17.80
C VAL A 594 -6.46 -15.45 -16.83
N CYS A 595 -6.41 -16.76 -16.98
CA CYS A 595 -7.02 -17.73 -16.09
C CYS A 595 -5.97 -18.76 -15.64
N TYR A 596 -6.38 -19.70 -14.80
CA TYR A 596 -5.53 -20.76 -14.27
C TYR A 596 -6.15 -22.13 -14.56
N ASP A 597 -5.38 -23.05 -15.15
CA ASP A 597 -5.79 -24.43 -15.40
C ASP A 597 -4.65 -25.46 -15.19
N VAL A 598 -4.79 -26.65 -15.77
CA VAL A 598 -3.82 -27.75 -15.65
C VAL A 598 -2.42 -27.40 -16.19
N TYR A 599 -2.30 -26.43 -17.09
CA TYR A 599 -1.02 -25.94 -17.62
C TYR A 599 -0.54 -24.66 -16.94
N GLY A 600 -1.21 -24.25 -15.86
CA GLY A 600 -0.90 -23.05 -15.08
C GLY A 600 -1.64 -21.82 -15.58
N ILE A 601 -0.99 -20.66 -15.47
CA ILE A 601 -1.49 -19.40 -16.03
C ILE A 601 -1.56 -19.50 -17.57
N ARG A 602 -2.68 -19.04 -18.15
CA ARG A 602 -2.83 -18.88 -19.60
C ARG A 602 -3.82 -17.78 -19.96
N ASN A 603 -3.78 -17.33 -21.21
CA ASN A 603 -4.75 -16.38 -21.74
C ASN A 603 -6.13 -17.04 -21.89
N LEU A 604 -7.19 -16.24 -21.74
CA LEU A 604 -8.53 -16.69 -22.12
C LEU A 604 -8.59 -16.92 -23.63
N SER A 605 -9.14 -18.06 -24.03
CA SER A 605 -9.43 -18.38 -25.41
C SER A 605 -10.62 -17.57 -25.94
N PRO A 606 -10.78 -17.41 -27.27
CA PRO A 606 -11.89 -16.64 -27.85
C PRO A 606 -13.29 -17.11 -27.42
N SER A 607 -13.49 -18.40 -27.13
CA SER A 607 -14.78 -18.95 -26.67
C SER A 607 -15.07 -18.68 -25.19
N GLU A 608 -14.06 -18.29 -24.42
CA GLU A 608 -14.20 -17.95 -22.99
C GLU A 608 -14.56 -16.47 -22.77
N TYR A 609 -14.74 -15.73 -23.87
CA TYR A 609 -15.33 -14.40 -23.87
C TYR A 609 -16.73 -14.43 -24.44
N LEU A 610 -17.67 -13.76 -23.78
CA LEU A 610 -18.85 -13.27 -24.48
C LEU A 610 -18.41 -12.11 -25.39
N THR A 611 -18.17 -12.41 -26.65
CA THR A 611 -17.73 -11.42 -27.63
C THR A 611 -18.93 -10.71 -28.26
N ARG A 612 -18.97 -9.37 -28.19
CA ARG A 612 -19.98 -8.54 -28.86
C ARG A 612 -19.32 -7.72 -29.97
N THR A 613 -19.90 -7.77 -31.17
CA THR A 613 -19.49 -6.99 -32.34
C THR A 613 -20.66 -6.16 -32.86
N GLY A 614 -20.45 -4.87 -33.14
CA GLY A 614 -21.42 -3.99 -33.81
C GLY A 614 -22.55 -3.39 -32.95
N VAL A 615 -23.01 -4.03 -31.88
CA VAL A 615 -23.87 -3.42 -30.84
C VAL A 615 -23.23 -3.74 -29.49
N ASN A 616 -22.56 -2.75 -28.90
CA ASN A 616 -21.90 -2.91 -27.60
C ASN A 616 -22.95 -2.78 -26.50
N ASP A 617 -23.64 -3.88 -26.25
CA ASP A 617 -24.70 -4.00 -25.26
C ASP A 617 -24.40 -5.17 -24.33
N ILE A 618 -24.40 -4.87 -23.03
CA ILE A 618 -24.18 -5.83 -21.95
C ILE A 618 -25.41 -5.94 -21.04
N ASN A 619 -26.57 -5.44 -21.45
CA ASN A 619 -27.78 -5.56 -20.65
C ASN A 619 -28.27 -7.01 -20.61
N GLY A 620 -28.55 -7.51 -19.40
CA GLY A 620 -29.14 -8.84 -19.20
C GLY A 620 -28.17 -10.00 -19.46
N VAL A 621 -26.86 -9.71 -19.55
CA VAL A 621 -25.79 -10.71 -19.57
C VAL A 621 -25.65 -11.36 -18.19
N ASP A 622 -25.07 -12.56 -18.16
CA ASP A 622 -24.90 -13.29 -16.91
C ASP A 622 -23.83 -12.58 -16.03
N PRO A 623 -24.04 -12.45 -14.70
CA PRO A 623 -23.13 -11.77 -13.79
C PRO A 623 -21.69 -12.28 -13.77
N TYR A 624 -21.48 -13.50 -14.25
CA TYR A 624 -20.18 -14.18 -14.24
C TYR A 624 -19.45 -14.13 -15.57
N GLU A 625 -20.00 -13.47 -16.59
CA GLU A 625 -19.38 -13.44 -17.92
C GLU A 625 -18.15 -12.54 -17.99
N ASN A 626 -17.12 -13.02 -18.68
CA ASN A 626 -16.02 -12.22 -19.19
C ASN A 626 -16.43 -11.65 -20.55
N ILE A 627 -16.47 -10.32 -20.67
CA ILE A 627 -16.98 -9.67 -21.88
C ILE A 627 -15.85 -9.08 -22.70
N LYS A 628 -15.85 -9.38 -24.00
CA LYS A 628 -14.95 -8.75 -25.00
C LYS A 628 -15.76 -7.92 -25.99
N LEU A 629 -15.60 -6.61 -25.92
CA LEU A 629 -16.21 -5.67 -26.86
C LEU A 629 -15.20 -5.37 -27.97
N ALA A 630 -15.44 -5.90 -29.17
CA ALA A 630 -14.49 -5.86 -30.29
C ALA A 630 -15.05 -5.15 -31.54
N GLY A 631 -14.18 -4.42 -32.26
CA GLY A 631 -14.49 -3.90 -33.60
C GLY A 631 -15.48 -2.72 -33.63
N THR A 632 -15.48 -1.90 -32.59
CA THR A 632 -16.55 -0.92 -32.33
C THR A 632 -16.44 0.34 -33.21
N THR A 633 -17.36 0.51 -34.16
CA THR A 633 -17.56 1.77 -34.91
C THR A 633 -18.91 2.44 -34.59
N THR A 634 -19.67 1.85 -33.67
CA THR A 634 -21.07 2.17 -33.32
C THR A 634 -21.23 2.36 -31.80
N PRO A 635 -22.24 3.11 -31.33
CA PRO A 635 -22.34 3.56 -29.94
C PRO A 635 -22.60 2.42 -28.95
N PHE A 636 -22.15 2.60 -27.70
CA PHE A 636 -22.45 1.68 -26.60
C PHE A 636 -23.86 1.93 -26.06
N ALA A 637 -24.59 0.85 -25.79
CA ALA A 637 -25.92 0.94 -25.21
C ALA A 637 -25.83 1.34 -23.72
N SER A 638 -26.68 2.27 -23.30
CA SER A 638 -26.85 2.56 -21.87
C SER A 638 -27.29 1.32 -21.11
N LEU A 639 -26.89 1.22 -19.84
CA LEU A 639 -27.45 0.20 -18.97
C LEU A 639 -28.89 0.55 -18.65
N VAL A 640 -29.80 -0.41 -18.79
CA VAL A 640 -31.23 -0.23 -18.47
C VAL A 640 -31.53 -0.52 -17.00
N ALA A 641 -30.62 -1.19 -16.30
CA ALA A 641 -30.65 -1.50 -14.87
C ALA A 641 -29.22 -1.65 -14.34
N ASN A 642 -29.06 -1.83 -13.02
CA ASN A 642 -27.76 -2.21 -12.46
C ASN A 642 -27.31 -3.55 -13.07
N GLN A 643 -26.08 -3.60 -13.56
CA GLN A 643 -25.50 -4.76 -14.22
C GLN A 643 -24.24 -5.20 -13.48
N THR A 644 -24.09 -6.50 -13.29
CA THR A 644 -22.84 -7.12 -12.83
C THR A 644 -22.30 -7.97 -13.95
N ILE A 645 -20.98 -7.99 -14.12
CA ILE A 645 -20.23 -8.88 -15.02
C ILE A 645 -18.93 -9.26 -14.32
N ASN A 646 -18.23 -10.30 -14.80
CA ASN A 646 -16.96 -10.67 -14.16
C ASN A 646 -15.87 -9.66 -14.49
N ALA A 647 -15.56 -9.52 -15.79
CA ALA A 647 -14.50 -8.67 -16.30
C ALA A 647 -14.87 -8.07 -17.65
N LEU A 648 -14.23 -6.94 -17.99
CA LEU A 648 -14.49 -6.23 -19.23
C LEU A 648 -13.21 -5.91 -20.00
N LEU A 649 -13.15 -6.40 -21.23
CA LEU A 649 -12.10 -6.08 -22.19
C LEU A 649 -12.70 -5.31 -23.36
N ILE A 650 -12.12 -4.14 -23.64
CA ILE A 650 -12.56 -3.26 -24.74
C ILE A 650 -11.41 -3.12 -25.74
N SER A 651 -11.61 -3.70 -26.93
CA SER A 651 -10.72 -3.58 -28.10
C SER A 651 -11.45 -2.84 -29.22
N ALA A 652 -11.67 -1.53 -29.00
CA ALA A 652 -12.37 -0.66 -29.95
C ALA A 652 -11.46 -0.26 -31.12
N LYS A 653 -12.06 -0.17 -32.32
CA LYS A 653 -11.42 0.37 -33.54
C LYS A 653 -12.05 1.73 -33.94
N GLY A 654 -12.43 2.52 -32.94
CA GLY A 654 -13.10 3.82 -33.08
C GLY A 654 -13.23 4.52 -31.73
N ASN A 655 -13.37 5.85 -31.74
CA ASN A 655 -13.70 6.59 -30.52
C ASN A 655 -15.08 6.15 -30.01
N GLY A 656 -15.17 5.84 -28.71
CA GLY A 656 -16.37 5.29 -28.08
C GLY A 656 -16.90 6.19 -26.97
N SER A 657 -18.22 6.27 -26.84
CA SER A 657 -18.88 6.86 -25.68
C SER A 657 -19.93 5.90 -25.14
N TRP A 658 -19.87 5.64 -23.84
CA TRP A 658 -20.72 4.69 -23.13
C TRP A 658 -21.45 5.35 -21.96
N PRO A 659 -22.68 5.82 -22.15
CA PRO A 659 -23.48 6.40 -21.08
C PRO A 659 -24.03 5.31 -20.14
N LEU A 660 -23.30 4.95 -19.08
CA LEU A 660 -23.69 3.89 -18.14
C LEU A 660 -25.13 4.05 -17.64
N SER A 661 -25.51 5.24 -17.17
CA SER A 661 -26.82 5.60 -16.61
C SER A 661 -27.26 4.86 -15.34
N ASN A 662 -26.71 3.67 -15.08
CA ASN A 662 -26.92 2.84 -13.88
C ASN A 662 -25.56 2.35 -13.33
N LYS A 663 -25.60 1.47 -12.31
CA LYS A 663 -24.41 0.87 -11.72
C LYS A 663 -23.89 -0.30 -12.56
N LEU A 664 -22.59 -0.30 -12.87
CA LEU A 664 -21.84 -1.44 -13.37
C LEU A 664 -20.91 -1.96 -12.26
N THR A 665 -21.02 -3.25 -11.94
CA THR A 665 -20.11 -3.96 -11.03
C THR A 665 -19.24 -4.91 -11.83
N LEU A 666 -17.91 -4.79 -11.68
CA LEU A 666 -16.94 -5.75 -12.20
C LEU A 666 -16.51 -6.68 -11.05
N SER A 667 -16.99 -7.92 -11.03
CA SER A 667 -16.72 -8.85 -9.91
C SER A 667 -15.23 -9.11 -9.72
N SER A 668 -14.46 -9.25 -10.82
CA SER A 668 -12.99 -9.41 -10.76
C SER A 668 -12.24 -8.10 -10.52
N GLY A 669 -12.93 -6.97 -10.67
CA GLY A 669 -12.35 -5.64 -10.69
C GLY A 669 -11.62 -5.25 -11.98
N GLN A 670 -11.49 -6.14 -12.98
CA GLN A 670 -10.65 -5.88 -14.15
C GLN A 670 -11.38 -5.21 -15.32
N LEU A 671 -10.84 -4.07 -15.74
CA LEU A 671 -11.21 -3.32 -16.95
C LEU A 671 -9.99 -3.10 -17.84
N LEU A 672 -9.94 -3.77 -19.00
CA LEU A 672 -8.85 -3.65 -19.97
C LEU A 672 -9.28 -2.81 -21.18
N ALA A 673 -8.79 -1.56 -21.23
CA ALA A 673 -8.97 -0.67 -22.38
C ALA A 673 -7.75 -0.77 -23.33
N GLY A 674 -7.74 -1.82 -24.16
CA GLY A 674 -6.75 -2.07 -25.21
C GLY A 674 -6.96 -1.21 -26.45
N LEU A 675 -7.04 0.10 -26.27
CA LEU A 675 -7.36 1.06 -27.33
C LEU A 675 -6.09 1.56 -28.02
N GLU A 676 -5.77 0.99 -29.19
CA GLU A 676 -4.53 1.32 -29.92
C GLU A 676 -4.42 2.79 -30.30
N ASN A 677 -5.43 3.38 -30.96
CA ASN A 677 -5.43 4.75 -31.51
C ASN A 677 -6.70 5.55 -31.18
N TYR A 678 -7.50 5.08 -30.22
CA TYR A 678 -8.86 5.57 -29.98
C TYR A 678 -9.08 5.94 -28.52
N SER A 679 -9.98 6.89 -28.29
CA SER A 679 -10.39 7.28 -26.94
C SER A 679 -11.74 6.68 -26.55
N LEU A 680 -11.90 6.39 -25.27
CA LEU A 680 -13.15 5.89 -24.69
C LEU A 680 -13.65 6.87 -23.63
N LEU A 681 -14.93 7.22 -23.70
CA LEU A 681 -15.63 7.91 -22.62
C LEU A 681 -16.61 6.94 -21.96
N ILE A 682 -16.44 6.68 -20.66
CA ILE A 682 -17.45 6.04 -19.82
C ILE A 682 -18.25 7.18 -19.16
N GLY A 683 -19.47 7.34 -19.64
CA GLY A 683 -20.42 8.38 -19.27
C GLY A 683 -20.97 8.24 -17.84
N PRO A 684 -21.83 9.17 -17.39
CA PRO A 684 -22.39 9.18 -16.04
C PRO A 684 -23.10 7.88 -15.67
N GLY A 685 -23.06 7.54 -14.38
CA GLY A 685 -23.52 6.28 -13.80
C GLY A 685 -22.65 5.94 -12.59
N THR A 686 -22.65 4.68 -12.16
CA THR A 686 -21.73 4.21 -11.10
C THR A 686 -20.89 3.06 -11.64
N LEU A 687 -19.59 3.05 -11.34
CA LEU A 687 -18.69 1.93 -11.60
C LEU A 687 -18.08 1.48 -10.27
N THR A 688 -18.10 0.18 -10.00
CA THR A 688 -17.53 -0.43 -8.78
C THR A 688 -16.87 -1.76 -9.11
N ALA A 689 -16.06 -2.27 -8.19
CA ALA A 689 -15.43 -3.59 -8.28
C ALA A 689 -15.79 -4.50 -7.10
N GLY A 690 -15.82 -5.81 -7.33
CA GLY A 690 -16.00 -6.81 -6.27
C GLY A 690 -17.45 -7.05 -5.83
N ALA A 691 -17.61 -8.06 -4.98
CA ALA A 691 -18.91 -8.56 -4.51
C ALA A 691 -19.04 -8.51 -2.97
N GLY A 692 -18.65 -7.39 -2.35
CA GLY A 692 -18.88 -7.13 -0.92
C GLY A 692 -17.67 -7.26 0.00
N SER A 693 -16.50 -7.63 -0.52
CA SER A 693 -15.22 -7.55 0.18
C SER A 693 -14.33 -6.45 -0.41
N ASP A 694 -13.24 -6.14 0.28
CA ASP A 694 -12.18 -5.29 -0.25
C ASP A 694 -11.71 -5.78 -1.62
N THR A 695 -11.60 -4.88 -2.60
CA THR A 695 -11.25 -5.22 -3.99
C THR A 695 -10.55 -4.06 -4.69
N ASP A 696 -9.73 -4.36 -5.69
CA ASP A 696 -9.14 -3.36 -6.56
C ASP A 696 -9.98 -3.24 -7.84
N LEU A 697 -10.39 -2.02 -8.18
CA LEU A 697 -10.84 -1.67 -9.52
C LEU A 697 -9.61 -1.41 -10.38
N ASP A 698 -9.19 -2.46 -11.07
CA ASP A 698 -7.98 -2.51 -11.87
C ASP A 698 -8.24 -2.08 -13.32
N ILE A 699 -7.76 -0.88 -13.67
CA ILE A 699 -8.00 -0.25 -14.97
C ILE A 699 -6.69 -0.16 -15.75
N TYR A 700 -6.59 -1.03 -16.76
CA TYR A 700 -5.54 -0.97 -17.77
C TYR A 700 -5.92 -0.01 -18.90
N VAL A 701 -5.06 0.96 -19.20
CA VAL A 701 -5.17 1.80 -20.39
C VAL A 701 -3.91 1.67 -21.23
N GLY A 702 -4.01 1.09 -22.43
CA GLY A 702 -2.85 0.73 -23.24
C GLY A 702 -2.02 1.92 -23.74
N TYR A 703 -2.62 2.82 -24.54
CA TYR A 703 -1.88 3.87 -25.25
C TYR A 703 -2.56 5.24 -25.24
N ASN A 704 -3.86 5.31 -25.54
CA ASN A 704 -4.59 6.58 -25.64
C ASN A 704 -5.27 6.97 -24.32
N THR A 705 -6.36 7.73 -24.42
CA THR A 705 -7.11 8.27 -23.30
C THR A 705 -8.38 7.47 -23.07
N THR A 706 -8.60 7.04 -21.83
CA THR A 706 -9.91 6.62 -21.34
C THR A 706 -10.39 7.65 -20.34
N THR A 707 -11.54 8.27 -20.59
CA THR A 707 -12.18 9.21 -19.67
C THR A 707 -13.33 8.50 -18.95
N ILE A 708 -13.38 8.61 -17.63
CA ILE A 708 -14.49 8.13 -16.80
C ILE A 708 -15.13 9.35 -16.13
N SER A 709 -16.40 9.54 -16.44
CA SER A 709 -17.28 10.54 -15.81
C SER A 709 -18.33 9.91 -14.89
N ALA A 710 -18.39 8.57 -14.85
CA ALA A 710 -19.13 7.82 -13.86
C ALA A 710 -18.54 8.02 -12.46
N THR A 711 -19.38 7.93 -11.43
CA THR A 711 -18.92 7.87 -10.04
C THR A 711 -18.30 6.50 -9.78
N LEU A 712 -17.04 6.49 -9.39
CA LEU A 712 -16.39 5.33 -8.79
C LEU A 712 -16.82 5.23 -7.32
N ALA A 713 -17.26 4.05 -6.89
CA ALA A 713 -17.81 3.84 -5.55
C ALA A 713 -17.34 2.52 -4.95
N ASP A 714 -17.43 2.42 -3.62
CA ASP A 714 -17.28 1.15 -2.91
C ASP A 714 -18.40 0.17 -3.25
N ASN A 715 -18.15 -1.12 -3.02
CA ASN A 715 -19.09 -2.18 -3.37
C ASN A 715 -20.18 -2.42 -2.31
N GLY A 716 -20.30 -1.52 -1.34
CA GLY A 716 -21.32 -1.49 -0.29
C GLY A 716 -20.83 -2.04 1.04
N ALA A 717 -20.15 -3.19 1.05
CA ALA A 717 -19.63 -3.82 2.27
C ALA A 717 -18.10 -3.82 2.38
N GLY A 718 -17.37 -3.68 1.26
CA GLY A 718 -15.90 -3.59 1.24
C GLY A 718 -15.38 -2.37 0.47
N GLN A 719 -14.13 -2.03 0.75
CA GLN A 719 -13.44 -0.87 0.18
C GLN A 719 -12.91 -1.17 -1.22
N VAL A 720 -13.19 -0.29 -2.16
CA VAL A 720 -12.66 -0.34 -3.53
C VAL A 720 -11.44 0.57 -3.66
N ALA A 721 -10.31 0.03 -4.10
CA ALA A 721 -9.15 0.84 -4.50
C ALA A 721 -9.15 1.05 -6.00
N LEU A 722 -8.81 2.25 -6.46
CA LEU A 722 -8.54 2.49 -7.87
C LEU A 722 -7.10 2.11 -8.19
N VAL A 723 -6.89 1.24 -9.16
CA VAL A 723 -5.55 0.89 -9.65
C VAL A 723 -5.45 1.24 -11.13
N LYS A 724 -4.55 2.15 -11.48
CA LYS A 724 -4.27 2.57 -12.85
C LYS A 724 -2.94 1.98 -13.30
N HIS A 725 -2.97 1.24 -14.40
CA HIS A 725 -1.77 0.74 -15.07
C HIS A 725 -1.91 0.77 -16.62
N GLY A 726 -0.91 0.31 -17.36
CA GLY A 726 -0.75 0.53 -18.80
C GLY A 726 -0.21 1.93 -19.17
N GLY A 727 0.42 2.04 -20.34
CA GLY A 727 1.14 3.26 -20.77
C GLY A 727 0.26 4.47 -21.11
N GLY A 728 -1.05 4.28 -21.29
CA GLY A 728 -1.99 5.32 -21.67
C GLY A 728 -2.47 6.21 -20.52
N THR A 729 -3.40 7.11 -20.83
CA THR A 729 -3.96 8.11 -19.91
C THR A 729 -5.37 7.72 -19.44
N LEU A 730 -5.58 7.70 -18.12
CA LEU A 730 -6.91 7.65 -17.51
C LEU A 730 -7.30 9.06 -17.05
N VAL A 731 -8.48 9.53 -17.44
CA VAL A 731 -9.02 10.82 -17.00
C VAL A 731 -10.25 10.58 -16.14
N LEU A 732 -10.28 11.11 -14.92
CA LEU A 732 -11.46 11.11 -14.05
C LEU A 732 -12.06 12.52 -14.04
N ASP A 733 -13.14 12.70 -14.78
CA ASP A 733 -13.80 14.00 -14.96
C ASP A 733 -15.33 13.87 -14.82
N GLY A 734 -15.75 13.33 -13.67
CA GLY A 734 -17.15 13.27 -13.25
C GLY A 734 -17.62 14.55 -12.58
N GLY A 735 -18.89 14.93 -12.81
CA GLY A 735 -19.50 16.09 -12.15
C GLY A 735 -19.75 15.90 -10.65
N THR A 736 -19.80 14.64 -10.19
CA THR A 736 -19.92 14.21 -8.80
C THR A 736 -18.62 13.53 -8.37
N GLY A 737 -18.16 13.81 -7.15
CA GLY A 737 -16.97 13.20 -6.58
C GLY A 737 -17.11 11.69 -6.44
N ASN A 738 -15.97 11.00 -6.52
CA ASN A 738 -15.90 9.57 -6.28
C ASN A 738 -15.98 9.28 -4.77
N THR A 739 -16.53 8.11 -4.44
CA THR A 739 -16.90 7.73 -3.07
C THR A 739 -16.17 6.50 -2.55
N TYR A 740 -15.27 5.93 -3.35
CA TYR A 740 -14.49 4.78 -2.92
C TYR A 740 -13.47 5.14 -1.83
N SER A 741 -13.16 4.15 -0.99
CA SER A 741 -12.35 4.33 0.22
C SER A 741 -11.17 3.35 0.35
N GLY A 742 -10.74 2.71 -0.74
CA GLY A 742 -9.55 1.85 -0.76
C GLY A 742 -8.25 2.53 -1.20
N GLY A 743 -8.28 3.84 -1.50
CA GLY A 743 -7.12 4.59 -2.02
C GLY A 743 -6.96 4.50 -3.54
N SER A 744 -6.00 5.26 -4.06
CA SER A 744 -5.67 5.33 -5.49
C SER A 744 -4.22 5.00 -5.76
N PHE A 745 -3.96 4.07 -6.68
CA PHE A 745 -2.62 3.61 -7.05
C PHE A 745 -2.39 3.88 -8.54
N VAL A 746 -1.37 4.68 -8.85
CA VAL A 746 -0.96 4.99 -10.23
C VAL A 746 0.38 4.31 -10.48
N ASN A 747 0.34 3.17 -11.16
CA ASN A 747 1.51 2.29 -11.35
C ASN A 747 2.18 2.50 -12.71
N GLU A 748 1.40 2.86 -13.74
CA GLU A 748 1.93 3.09 -15.08
C GLU A 748 1.12 4.16 -15.83
N GLY A 749 1.75 4.79 -16.82
CA GLY A 749 1.13 5.80 -17.67
C GLY A 749 0.74 7.06 -16.90
N THR A 750 -0.39 7.66 -17.27
CA THR A 750 -0.86 8.92 -16.66
C THR A 750 -2.28 8.78 -16.08
N LEU A 751 -2.51 9.34 -14.90
CA LEU A 751 -3.83 9.61 -14.34
C LEU A 751 -4.07 11.13 -14.29
N THR A 752 -5.23 11.59 -14.74
CA THR A 752 -5.59 13.02 -14.78
C THR A 752 -6.94 13.23 -14.13
N THR A 753 -7.08 14.26 -13.29
CA THR A 753 -8.38 14.64 -12.71
C THR A 753 -9.02 15.80 -13.47
N GLY A 754 -10.33 15.96 -13.31
CA GLY A 754 -11.03 17.17 -13.72
C GLY A 754 -10.57 18.41 -12.94
N THR A 755 -11.16 19.56 -13.30
CA THR A 755 -10.70 20.89 -12.86
C THR A 755 -11.56 21.54 -11.78
N ARG A 756 -12.63 20.88 -11.32
CA ARG A 756 -13.52 21.41 -10.28
C ARG A 756 -12.84 21.34 -8.90
N PRO A 757 -12.69 22.46 -8.18
CA PRO A 757 -12.10 22.45 -6.84
C PRO A 757 -12.94 21.63 -5.85
N ASN A 758 -12.27 20.98 -4.90
CA ASN A 758 -12.86 20.21 -3.80
C ASN A 758 -13.82 19.11 -4.28
N ASN A 759 -13.52 18.52 -5.44
CA ASN A 759 -14.22 17.37 -5.96
C ASN A 759 -13.31 16.15 -5.82
N PRO A 760 -13.67 15.13 -5.00
CA PRO A 760 -12.82 13.98 -4.73
C PRO A 760 -12.79 13.02 -5.93
N TYR A 761 -12.13 13.42 -7.02
CA TYR A 761 -11.90 12.59 -8.20
C TYR A 761 -11.11 11.32 -7.86
N LEU A 762 -10.30 11.33 -6.81
CA LEU A 762 -9.39 10.27 -6.40
C LEU A 762 -9.85 9.53 -5.12
N GLY A 763 -11.14 9.66 -4.79
CA GLY A 763 -11.76 8.98 -3.66
C GLY A 763 -11.51 9.68 -2.33
N THR A 764 -11.55 8.90 -1.26
CA THR A 764 -11.54 9.40 0.14
C THR A 764 -10.27 9.05 0.92
N GLU A 765 -9.30 8.43 0.25
CA GLU A 765 -8.05 7.94 0.85
C GLU A 765 -6.83 8.41 0.05
N ARG A 766 -5.64 8.04 0.52
CA ARG A 766 -4.35 8.41 -0.07
C ARG A 766 -4.20 7.99 -1.54
N VAL A 767 -3.45 8.81 -2.28
CA VAL A 767 -3.01 8.59 -3.66
C VAL A 767 -1.52 8.28 -3.70
N VAL A 768 -1.14 7.14 -4.28
CA VAL A 768 0.25 6.73 -4.49
C VAL A 768 0.57 6.74 -5.98
N VAL A 769 1.64 7.45 -6.35
CA VAL A 769 2.15 7.55 -7.72
C VAL A 769 3.51 6.86 -7.78
N ASN A 770 3.54 5.64 -8.31
CA ASN A 770 4.71 4.75 -8.32
C ASN A 770 5.23 4.61 -9.76
N ASN A 771 6.37 5.24 -10.08
CA ASN A 771 6.93 5.31 -11.44
C ASN A 771 5.92 5.71 -12.54
N ALA A 772 4.93 6.54 -12.19
CA ALA A 772 3.87 6.97 -13.08
C ALA A 772 3.68 8.50 -13.01
N SER A 773 2.68 9.01 -13.73
CA SER A 773 2.37 10.44 -13.75
C SER A 773 0.94 10.69 -13.24
N LEU A 774 0.78 11.64 -12.33
CA LEU A 774 -0.50 12.18 -11.90
C LEU A 774 -0.62 13.65 -12.31
N THR A 775 -1.73 14.04 -12.92
CA THR A 775 -2.06 15.43 -13.24
C THR A 775 -3.30 15.86 -12.47
N LEU A 776 -3.12 16.77 -11.51
CA LEU A 776 -4.19 17.34 -10.71
C LEU A 776 -4.75 18.58 -11.40
N GLY A 777 -6.01 18.55 -11.79
CA GLY A 777 -6.68 19.70 -12.41
C GLY A 777 -7.06 20.81 -11.42
N SER A 778 -7.22 20.49 -10.13
CA SER A 778 -7.61 21.44 -9.07
C SER A 778 -7.18 20.96 -7.68
N SER A 779 -7.46 21.76 -6.64
CA SER A 779 -7.32 21.38 -5.23
C SER A 779 -8.44 20.45 -4.77
N GLY A 780 -8.21 19.70 -3.69
CA GLY A 780 -9.17 18.79 -3.07
C GLY A 780 -9.59 17.63 -3.98
N ALA A 781 -8.65 17.09 -4.74
CA ALA A 781 -8.91 15.98 -5.67
C ALA A 781 -9.07 14.62 -4.96
N THR A 782 -8.67 14.51 -3.70
CA THR A 782 -9.06 13.44 -2.76
C THR A 782 -9.68 14.07 -1.51
N ALA A 783 -10.54 13.34 -0.81
CA ALA A 783 -11.09 13.70 0.50
C ALA A 783 -10.38 12.98 1.66
N ASN A 784 -9.12 12.60 1.46
CA ASN A 784 -8.30 12.05 2.53
C ASN A 784 -8.07 13.09 3.64
N HIS A 785 -8.06 12.60 4.87
CA HIS A 785 -7.88 13.43 6.06
C HIS A 785 -6.77 12.90 6.99
N THR A 786 -6.04 11.87 6.55
CA THR A 786 -4.96 11.25 7.35
C THR A 786 -3.66 11.14 6.55
N GLY A 787 -2.55 11.58 7.14
CA GLY A 787 -1.23 11.58 6.49
C GLY A 787 -1.19 12.40 5.20
N PHE A 788 -0.38 11.96 4.23
CA PHE A 788 -0.27 12.61 2.92
C PHE A 788 -1.39 12.20 1.97
N ASP A 789 -1.93 13.17 1.24
CA ASP A 789 -2.91 12.95 0.17
C ASP A 789 -2.26 12.38 -1.08
N TYR A 790 -1.11 12.95 -1.48
CA TYR A 790 -0.40 12.55 -2.69
C TYR A 790 1.03 12.18 -2.36
N ARG A 791 1.42 10.93 -2.63
CA ARG A 791 2.78 10.45 -2.45
C ARG A 791 3.38 10.03 -3.79
N ALA A 792 4.50 10.64 -4.18
CA ALA A 792 5.28 10.23 -5.35
C ALA A 792 6.49 9.39 -4.90
N ILE A 793 6.61 8.19 -5.47
CA ILE A 793 7.68 7.22 -5.16
C ILE A 793 8.29 6.64 -6.44
N ASN A 794 9.52 6.12 -6.34
CA ASN A 794 10.22 5.41 -7.43
C ASN A 794 10.16 6.13 -8.79
N GLY A 795 10.47 7.42 -8.84
CA GLY A 795 10.41 8.21 -10.08
C GLY A 795 9.00 8.69 -10.49
N GLY A 796 8.03 8.58 -9.59
CA GLY A 796 6.69 9.17 -9.76
C GLY A 796 6.73 10.69 -9.97
N GLN A 797 5.81 11.19 -10.80
CA GLN A 797 5.65 12.61 -11.11
C GLN A 797 4.25 13.09 -10.77
N ILE A 798 4.15 14.19 -10.04
CA ILE A 798 2.89 14.90 -9.79
C ILE A 798 2.93 16.26 -10.46
N GLN A 799 1.99 16.51 -11.36
CA GLN A 799 1.75 17.81 -11.96
C GLN A 799 0.57 18.48 -11.26
N VAL A 800 0.82 19.61 -10.60
CA VAL A 800 -0.22 20.41 -9.97
C VAL A 800 -0.72 21.49 -10.94
N GLY A 801 -2.03 21.53 -11.13
CA GLY A 801 -2.71 22.44 -12.03
C GLY A 801 -2.69 23.88 -11.54
N ASN A 802 -3.27 24.78 -12.33
CA ASN A 802 -3.38 26.20 -11.99
C ASN A 802 -4.49 26.46 -10.96
N ALA A 803 -4.33 25.95 -9.74
CA ALA A 803 -5.25 26.09 -8.62
C ALA A 803 -4.51 26.51 -7.35
N GLY A 804 -5.25 27.05 -6.36
CA GLY A 804 -4.69 27.35 -5.04
C GLY A 804 -4.86 26.16 -4.13
N TYR A 805 -3.78 25.39 -3.91
CA TYR A 805 -3.75 24.27 -2.98
C TYR A 805 -3.64 24.77 -1.54
N THR A 806 -4.26 24.06 -0.61
CA THR A 806 -4.41 24.49 0.79
C THR A 806 -3.66 23.56 1.75
N ALA A 807 -3.78 23.78 3.06
CA ALA A 807 -3.22 22.88 4.06
C ALA A 807 -3.86 21.48 4.04
N ASP A 808 -5.07 21.37 3.48
CA ASP A 808 -5.80 20.11 3.27
C ASP A 808 -5.33 19.38 1.98
N ASP A 809 -4.37 19.94 1.24
CA ASP A 809 -3.77 19.32 0.05
C ASP A 809 -2.29 19.02 0.34
N THR A 810 -2.01 17.81 0.78
CA THR A 810 -0.71 17.42 1.33
C THR A 810 0.09 16.51 0.40
N PHE A 811 1.38 16.79 0.25
CA PHE A 811 2.27 16.14 -0.71
C PHE A 811 3.52 15.56 -0.05
N SER A 812 3.93 14.37 -0.47
CA SER A 812 5.24 13.78 -0.15
C SER A 812 5.95 13.39 -1.44
N ILE A 813 7.11 14.00 -1.69
CA ILE A 813 7.92 13.77 -2.90
C ILE A 813 9.27 13.18 -2.49
N GLU A 814 9.51 11.93 -2.88
CA GLU A 814 10.76 11.22 -2.60
C GLU A 814 11.92 11.67 -3.49
N SER A 815 13.14 11.23 -3.14
CA SER A 815 14.33 11.45 -3.96
C SER A 815 14.13 10.88 -5.37
N GLY A 816 14.44 11.65 -6.41
CA GLY A 816 14.24 11.24 -7.79
C GLY A 816 12.79 11.33 -8.30
N CYS A 817 11.84 11.70 -7.44
CA CYS A 817 10.47 12.02 -7.84
C CYS A 817 10.31 13.50 -8.19
N ILE A 818 9.26 13.81 -8.95
CA ILE A 818 9.01 15.14 -9.49
C ILE A 818 7.71 15.70 -8.94
N ILE A 819 7.73 16.97 -8.56
CA ILE A 819 6.53 17.80 -8.51
C ILE A 819 6.71 18.99 -9.47
N GLN A 820 5.70 19.28 -10.28
CA GLN A 820 5.80 20.35 -11.27
C GLN A 820 4.51 21.13 -11.47
N SER A 821 4.63 22.34 -12.00
CA SER A 821 3.50 23.12 -12.51
C SER A 821 3.94 23.98 -13.69
N SER A 822 2.98 24.31 -14.56
CA SER A 822 3.15 25.33 -15.60
C SER A 822 2.65 26.72 -15.18
N SER A 823 2.07 26.86 -13.97
CA SER A 823 1.53 28.13 -13.50
C SER A 823 2.65 29.11 -13.12
N LEU A 824 2.55 30.35 -13.59
CA LEU A 824 3.41 31.47 -13.19
C LEU A 824 2.67 32.45 -12.26
N GLU A 825 1.46 32.11 -11.84
CA GLU A 825 0.61 32.99 -11.04
C GLU A 825 0.97 32.88 -9.54
N PRO A 826 1.00 34.00 -8.80
CA PRO A 826 1.12 33.98 -7.34
C PRO A 826 0.00 33.14 -6.70
N ASP A 827 0.34 32.40 -5.66
CA ASP A 827 -0.60 31.60 -4.85
C ASP A 827 -1.38 30.53 -5.66
N ARG A 828 -0.82 30.09 -6.79
CA ARG A 828 -1.34 29.02 -7.65
C ARG A 828 -0.27 28.00 -8.01
N GLY A 829 -0.67 26.76 -8.29
CA GLY A 829 0.23 25.68 -8.64
C GLY A 829 1.29 25.48 -7.55
N LEU A 830 2.57 25.38 -7.92
CA LEU A 830 3.65 25.29 -6.95
C LEU A 830 3.72 26.50 -5.99
N ASN A 831 3.32 27.70 -6.43
CA ASN A 831 3.34 28.92 -5.60
C ASN A 831 2.34 28.91 -4.44
N SER A 832 1.38 27.97 -4.46
CA SER A 832 0.43 27.76 -3.35
C SER A 832 0.93 26.80 -2.28
N LEU A 833 2.05 26.10 -2.53
CA LEU A 833 2.61 25.11 -1.60
C LEU A 833 3.66 25.76 -0.68
N SER A 834 3.84 25.20 0.52
CA SER A 834 4.91 25.57 1.46
C SER A 834 5.62 24.33 2.00
N ARG A 835 6.96 24.33 1.90
CA ARG A 835 7.82 23.22 2.32
C ARG A 835 7.94 23.16 3.85
N GLY A 836 7.82 21.95 4.40
CA GLY A 836 8.12 21.66 5.80
C GLY A 836 8.98 20.42 5.97
N ALA A 837 9.60 20.27 7.14
CA ALA A 837 10.25 19.02 7.55
C ALA A 837 9.23 17.92 7.86
N ALA A 838 8.03 18.32 8.29
CA ALA A 838 6.83 17.51 8.45
C ALA A 838 5.61 18.37 8.10
N LEU A 839 4.45 17.74 7.93
CA LEU A 839 3.19 18.44 7.72
C LEU A 839 2.85 19.30 8.94
N SER A 840 2.26 20.47 8.68
CA SER A 840 1.76 21.38 9.72
C SER A 840 0.67 22.29 9.14
N ASN A 841 0.05 23.12 9.97
CA ASN A 841 -0.96 24.08 9.50
C ASN A 841 -0.42 25.11 8.49
N THR A 842 0.90 25.22 8.35
CA THR A 842 1.58 26.13 7.41
C THR A 842 2.31 25.40 6.30
N ALA A 843 2.65 24.12 6.47
CA ALA A 843 3.43 23.34 5.52
C ALA A 843 2.62 22.15 5.01
N ASN A 844 2.43 22.10 3.70
CA ASN A 844 1.62 21.09 3.02
C ASN A 844 2.43 20.25 2.02
N ILE A 845 3.75 20.44 1.95
CA ILE A 845 4.62 19.57 1.16
C ILE A 845 5.89 19.20 1.92
N VAL A 846 6.23 17.91 1.87
CA VAL A 846 7.51 17.36 2.31
C VAL A 846 8.30 16.95 1.07
N LEU A 847 9.53 17.46 0.97
CA LEU A 847 10.44 17.21 -0.14
C LEU A 847 11.71 16.54 0.40
N ALA A 848 11.94 15.29 -0.01
CA ALA A 848 13.18 14.59 0.30
C ALA A 848 14.38 15.22 -0.45
N PRO A 849 15.61 15.15 0.11
CA PRO A 849 16.81 15.49 -0.64
C PRO A 849 16.86 14.71 -1.96
N GLY A 850 17.13 15.40 -3.07
CA GLY A 850 17.12 14.83 -4.41
C GLY A 850 15.77 14.87 -5.13
N ALA A 851 14.70 15.40 -4.52
CA ALA A 851 13.45 15.66 -5.23
C ALA A 851 13.62 16.74 -6.32
N VAL A 852 12.84 16.62 -7.39
CA VAL A 852 12.91 17.49 -8.58
C VAL A 852 11.71 18.43 -8.61
N ILE A 853 11.97 19.74 -8.66
CA ILE A 853 10.94 20.78 -8.67
C ILE A 853 10.85 21.38 -10.07
N GLY A 854 9.85 20.98 -10.85
CA GLY A 854 9.63 21.45 -12.20
C GLY A 854 8.87 22.78 -12.24
N HIS A 855 9.50 23.84 -12.74
CA HIS A 855 8.85 25.13 -12.91
C HIS A 855 9.34 25.89 -14.16
N PRO A 856 8.51 26.71 -14.83
CA PRO A 856 8.94 27.49 -16.00
C PRO A 856 9.58 28.86 -15.65
N ALA A 857 9.56 29.29 -14.38
CA ALA A 857 10.11 30.60 -13.99
C ALA A 857 11.64 30.60 -13.95
N LEU A 858 12.26 31.23 -14.95
CA LEU A 858 13.70 31.25 -15.18
C LEU A 858 14.30 32.67 -15.09
N THR A 859 13.92 33.49 -14.13
CA THR A 859 14.60 34.78 -13.91
C THR A 859 14.92 35.01 -12.43
N SER A 860 16.14 35.48 -12.16
CA SER A 860 16.72 35.57 -10.82
C SER A 860 16.43 36.91 -10.12
N PRO A 861 16.14 36.90 -8.81
CA PRO A 861 15.89 35.71 -8.01
C PRO A 861 14.52 35.09 -8.38
N MET A 862 14.42 33.77 -8.27
CA MET A 862 13.18 33.05 -8.58
C MET A 862 12.13 33.36 -7.51
N TYR A 863 11.26 34.33 -7.78
CA TYR A 863 10.22 34.77 -6.84
C TYR A 863 8.98 33.86 -6.83
N LEU A 864 8.88 32.91 -7.75
CA LEU A 864 7.67 32.13 -8.01
C LEU A 864 8.02 30.64 -8.11
N THR A 865 8.16 29.98 -6.97
CA THR A 865 8.20 28.51 -6.84
C THR A 865 7.47 28.12 -5.54
N ILE A 866 7.79 26.97 -4.93
CA ILE A 866 7.27 26.58 -3.61
C ILE A 866 7.76 27.57 -2.54
N ARG A 867 6.90 27.90 -1.56
CA ARG A 867 7.28 28.77 -0.43
C ARG A 867 8.14 28.01 0.57
N ASP A 868 9.01 28.73 1.28
CA ASP A 868 9.82 28.18 2.37
C ASP A 868 10.74 27.02 1.97
N LEU A 869 11.20 26.97 0.71
CA LEU A 869 12.09 25.92 0.19
C LEU A 869 13.40 25.72 0.98
N GLY A 870 13.84 26.75 1.70
CA GLY A 870 15.10 26.76 2.46
C GLY A 870 16.33 27.06 1.60
N SER A 871 17.51 26.83 2.18
CA SER A 871 18.81 27.19 1.59
C SER A 871 19.84 26.05 1.63
N ALA A 872 19.38 24.81 1.82
CA ALA A 872 20.23 23.65 2.10
C ALA A 872 20.89 23.02 0.85
N ALA A 873 20.60 23.53 -0.35
CA ALA A 873 21.07 23.00 -1.63
C ALA A 873 20.91 21.48 -1.70
N ASP A 874 19.67 21.00 -1.57
CA ASP A 874 19.33 19.57 -1.49
C ASP A 874 18.35 19.13 -2.60
N LEU A 875 17.72 20.06 -3.32
CA LEU A 875 16.73 19.79 -4.36
C LEU A 875 17.29 20.02 -5.77
N PHE A 876 16.64 19.48 -6.79
CA PHE A 876 16.93 19.80 -8.19
C PHE A 876 15.92 20.79 -8.75
N TYR A 877 16.41 21.75 -9.52
CA TYR A 877 15.54 22.52 -10.41
C TYR A 877 15.25 21.68 -11.65
N GLY A 878 13.97 21.34 -11.83
CA GLY A 878 13.48 20.53 -12.93
C GLY A 878 13.11 21.39 -14.14
N LEU A 879 13.56 20.99 -15.32
CA LEU A 879 13.06 21.57 -16.57
C LEU A 879 11.66 21.02 -16.83
N VAL A 880 10.72 21.90 -17.18
CA VAL A 880 9.37 21.49 -17.63
C VAL A 880 9.26 21.51 -19.16
N GLU A 881 10.14 22.25 -19.81
CA GLU A 881 10.27 22.39 -21.27
C GLU A 881 11.72 22.74 -21.64
N ASP A 882 12.03 22.74 -22.93
CA ASP A 882 13.33 23.18 -23.43
C ASP A 882 13.56 24.69 -23.14
N VAL A 883 14.70 25.02 -22.55
CA VAL A 883 15.08 26.41 -22.24
C VAL A 883 15.78 27.03 -23.44
N VAL A 884 15.03 27.78 -24.23
CA VAL A 884 15.49 28.37 -25.51
C VAL A 884 15.61 29.89 -25.48
N ARG A 885 15.66 30.51 -24.30
CA ARG A 885 15.63 31.97 -24.13
C ARG A 885 16.96 32.47 -23.59
N ALA A 886 17.53 33.52 -24.18
CA ALA A 886 18.83 34.05 -23.78
C ALA A 886 18.82 34.73 -22.39
N GLU A 887 17.66 35.25 -21.99
CA GLU A 887 17.43 35.87 -20.69
C GLU A 887 17.15 34.87 -19.56
N ALA A 888 17.01 33.57 -19.87
CA ALA A 888 16.76 32.54 -18.87
C ALA A 888 17.95 32.45 -17.90
N ALA A 889 17.66 32.46 -16.61
CA ALA A 889 18.65 32.37 -15.56
C ALA A 889 18.13 31.60 -14.33
N VAL A 890 18.97 30.72 -13.80
CA VAL A 890 18.75 29.98 -12.56
C VAL A 890 19.98 30.10 -11.67
N THR A 891 19.81 30.10 -10.35
CA THR A 891 20.93 30.09 -9.39
C THR A 891 20.91 28.82 -8.56
N ILE A 892 22.01 28.08 -8.59
CA ILE A 892 22.19 26.79 -7.89
C ILE A 892 23.41 26.85 -6.96
N GLY A 893 23.44 25.97 -5.95
CA GLY A 893 24.54 25.83 -5.01
C GLY A 893 24.26 26.42 -3.63
N ALA A 894 25.33 26.67 -2.88
CA ALA A 894 25.27 27.07 -1.48
C ALA A 894 24.37 28.29 -1.24
N GLY A 895 23.48 28.20 -0.24
CA GLY A 895 22.55 29.28 0.08
C GLY A 895 21.30 29.34 -0.81
N THR A 896 21.16 28.44 -1.78
CA THR A 896 19.93 28.23 -2.55
C THR A 896 19.32 26.87 -2.21
N PRO A 897 18.03 26.62 -2.49
CA PRO A 897 17.46 25.28 -2.30
C PRO A 897 17.94 24.27 -3.34
N PHE A 898 18.51 24.74 -4.46
CA PHE A 898 18.81 23.91 -5.61
C PHE A 898 20.28 23.52 -5.67
N ARG A 899 20.56 22.22 -5.56
CA ARG A 899 21.91 21.65 -5.76
C ARG A 899 22.32 21.55 -7.22
N GLY A 900 21.35 21.64 -8.14
CA GLY A 900 21.59 21.26 -9.52
C GLY A 900 20.37 21.37 -10.44
N LEU A 901 20.56 20.93 -11.68
CA LEU A 901 19.54 20.83 -12.72
C LEU A 901 19.18 19.38 -13.01
N SER A 902 17.90 19.16 -13.30
CA SER A 902 17.36 17.86 -13.70
C SER A 902 16.41 18.03 -14.88
N THR A 903 16.34 17.02 -15.74
CA THR A 903 15.14 16.86 -16.59
C THR A 903 13.94 16.42 -15.74
N GLY A 904 12.73 16.54 -16.29
CA GLY A 904 11.56 15.77 -15.89
C GLY A 904 11.55 14.39 -16.56
N ARG A 905 10.35 13.83 -16.77
CA ARG A 905 10.15 12.55 -17.48
C ARG A 905 10.19 12.68 -19.02
N ALA A 906 11.12 13.50 -19.52
CA ALA A 906 11.34 13.71 -20.95
C ALA A 906 12.79 14.15 -21.21
N ASN A 907 13.30 13.88 -22.42
CA ASN A 907 14.54 14.50 -22.88
C ASN A 907 14.34 16.01 -22.98
N GLN A 908 15.24 16.79 -22.39
CA GLN A 908 15.08 18.24 -22.29
C GLN A 908 16.41 18.95 -22.46
N LYS A 909 16.34 20.19 -22.94
CA LYS A 909 17.49 21.00 -23.29
C LYS A 909 17.58 22.28 -22.49
N TRP A 910 18.79 22.65 -22.09
CA TRP A 910 19.15 24.01 -21.77
C TRP A 910 19.93 24.61 -22.94
N SER A 911 19.22 25.20 -23.89
CA SER A 911 19.80 25.69 -25.14
C SER A 911 20.46 27.05 -24.99
N LEU A 912 19.83 28.00 -24.28
CA LEU A 912 20.32 29.37 -24.10
C LEU A 912 20.14 29.83 -22.66
N GLY A 913 20.84 30.89 -22.27
CA GLY A 913 20.74 31.49 -20.93
C GLY A 913 21.85 31.06 -19.98
N THR A 914 21.73 31.48 -18.71
CA THR A 914 22.81 31.38 -17.71
C THR A 914 22.42 30.56 -16.49
N ILE A 915 23.27 29.59 -16.14
CA ILE A 915 23.22 28.84 -14.89
C ILE A 915 24.24 29.46 -13.95
N HIS A 916 23.78 30.26 -12.99
CA HIS A 916 24.65 30.85 -11.98
C HIS A 916 24.96 29.85 -10.88
N VAL A 917 26.24 29.74 -10.52
CA VAL A 917 26.68 28.97 -9.36
C VAL A 917 26.97 29.93 -8.21
N ALA A 918 26.25 29.77 -7.10
CA ALA A 918 26.33 30.63 -5.94
C ALA A 918 27.72 30.63 -5.29
N ALA A 919 28.09 31.74 -4.65
CA ALA A 919 29.37 31.86 -3.97
C ALA A 919 29.50 30.83 -2.83
N GLY A 920 30.68 30.24 -2.66
CA GLY A 920 30.93 29.19 -1.67
C GLY A 920 30.51 27.78 -2.11
N THR A 921 30.04 27.61 -3.34
CA THR A 921 29.70 26.30 -3.92
C THR A 921 30.94 25.64 -4.50
N SER A 922 31.26 24.42 -4.06
CA SER A 922 32.33 23.60 -4.63
C SER A 922 31.82 22.51 -5.57
N GLU A 923 30.54 22.11 -5.45
CA GLU A 923 29.91 21.08 -6.25
C GLU A 923 28.50 21.50 -6.68
N ILE A 924 28.15 21.22 -7.93
CA ILE A 924 26.79 21.27 -8.47
C ILE A 924 26.47 19.94 -9.14
N ALA A 925 25.18 19.64 -9.29
CA ALA A 925 24.73 18.44 -9.99
C ALA A 925 24.00 18.77 -11.31
N LEU A 926 24.26 17.99 -12.34
CA LEU A 926 23.51 18.04 -13.61
C LEU A 926 23.02 16.63 -13.92
N GLN A 927 21.72 16.45 -14.12
CA GLN A 927 21.17 15.13 -14.34
C GLN A 927 20.18 15.03 -15.48
N GLY A 928 20.41 14.04 -16.34
CA GLY A 928 19.33 13.40 -17.08
C GLY A 928 18.61 12.46 -16.14
N LEU A 929 17.36 12.78 -15.78
CA LEU A 929 16.65 12.02 -14.77
C LEU A 929 16.54 10.56 -15.20
N SER A 930 16.87 9.67 -14.27
CA SER A 930 16.71 8.23 -14.46
C SER A 930 15.60 7.77 -13.55
N VAL A 931 14.64 7.03 -14.11
CA VAL A 931 13.51 6.44 -13.39
C VAL A 931 13.45 4.95 -13.74
N PRO A 932 12.72 4.12 -12.99
CA PRO A 932 12.61 2.71 -13.30
C PRO A 932 12.19 2.46 -14.75
N GLY A 933 13.06 1.74 -15.48
CA GLY A 933 12.88 1.37 -16.89
C GLY A 933 13.15 2.48 -17.91
N ASN A 934 13.41 3.73 -17.52
CA ASN A 934 13.62 4.84 -18.47
C ASN A 934 14.76 5.77 -18.04
N VAL A 935 15.50 6.27 -19.03
CA VAL A 935 16.56 7.27 -18.82
C VAL A 935 16.31 8.43 -19.76
N TYR A 936 16.25 9.63 -19.19
CA TYR A 936 16.12 10.86 -19.94
C TYR A 936 17.48 11.55 -20.07
N THR A 937 17.64 12.31 -21.15
CA THR A 937 18.87 13.04 -21.45
C THR A 937 18.67 14.53 -21.18
N LEU A 938 19.56 15.10 -20.36
CA LEU A 938 19.77 16.55 -20.27
C LEU A 938 20.76 16.99 -21.34
N THR A 939 20.34 17.84 -22.26
CA THR A 939 21.25 18.41 -23.26
C THR A 939 21.58 19.86 -22.90
N LEU A 940 22.87 20.20 -22.81
CA LEU A 940 23.33 21.58 -22.75
C LEU A 940 23.67 22.02 -24.17
N GLY A 941 22.87 22.92 -24.73
CA GLY A 941 23.10 23.48 -26.06
C GLY A 941 22.17 22.98 -27.17
N GLN A 942 22.24 23.68 -28.31
CA GLN A 942 21.46 23.34 -29.49
C GLN A 942 22.19 23.69 -30.80
N GLY A 943 23.35 23.08 -31.00
CA GLY A 943 24.14 23.18 -32.23
C GLY A 943 25.06 24.40 -32.23
N SER A 944 24.93 25.28 -33.23
CA SER A 944 25.80 26.45 -33.39
C SER A 944 25.09 27.77 -33.17
N THR A 945 24.13 27.78 -32.25
CA THR A 945 23.30 28.96 -31.98
C THR A 945 24.09 29.96 -31.14
N ALA A 946 24.31 31.16 -31.67
CA ALA A 946 25.06 32.20 -30.97
C ALA A 946 24.50 32.51 -29.57
N GLY A 947 25.38 32.57 -28.58
CA GLY A 947 25.01 32.85 -27.19
C GLY A 947 24.53 31.61 -26.45
N GLY A 948 25.09 30.43 -26.80
CA GLY A 948 24.85 29.13 -26.18
C GLY A 948 24.89 29.13 -24.64
N PRO A 949 24.63 27.97 -24.02
CA PRO A 949 24.41 27.90 -22.59
C PRO A 949 25.66 28.33 -21.80
N VAL A 950 25.43 29.09 -20.73
CA VAL A 950 26.50 29.57 -19.85
C VAL A 950 26.38 28.92 -18.47
N ILE A 951 27.48 28.38 -17.92
CA ILE A 951 27.57 28.06 -16.49
C ILE A 951 28.56 29.04 -15.85
N HIS A 952 28.09 29.86 -14.90
CA HIS A 952 28.84 30.98 -14.36
C HIS A 952 29.08 30.86 -12.85
N PRO A 953 30.30 30.50 -12.41
CA PRO A 953 30.73 30.59 -11.01
C PRO A 953 30.82 32.03 -10.49
N ALA A 954 30.18 32.32 -9.36
CA ALA A 954 30.23 33.65 -8.76
C ALA A 954 31.66 34.07 -8.37
N THR A 955 32.45 33.14 -7.83
CA THR A 955 33.81 33.37 -7.32
C THR A 955 34.86 32.56 -8.10
N PRO A 956 36.10 33.06 -8.21
CA PRO A 956 37.23 32.25 -8.70
C PRO A 956 37.41 30.96 -7.89
N GLY A 957 37.84 29.90 -8.55
CA GLY A 957 37.94 28.54 -8.02
C GLY A 957 37.39 27.50 -9.01
N THR A 958 37.59 26.24 -8.68
CA THR A 958 37.01 25.11 -9.42
C THR A 958 35.67 24.73 -8.82
N VAL A 959 34.63 24.65 -9.65
CA VAL A 959 33.35 24.05 -9.33
C VAL A 959 33.26 22.70 -10.02
N ASN A 960 33.04 21.65 -9.24
CA ASN A 960 32.80 20.31 -9.74
C ASN A 960 31.34 20.19 -10.19
N ALA A 961 31.12 19.97 -11.48
CA ALA A 961 29.81 19.68 -12.05
C ALA A 961 29.62 18.17 -12.16
N LYS A 962 29.06 17.57 -11.11
CA LYS A 962 28.82 16.13 -11.02
C LYS A 962 27.64 15.74 -11.89
N LEU A 963 27.88 14.82 -12.82
CA LEU A 963 26.89 14.38 -13.78
C LEU A 963 26.21 13.10 -13.30
N PHE A 964 24.89 13.04 -13.43
CA PHE A 964 24.09 11.85 -13.20
C PHE A 964 23.23 11.53 -14.43
N GLY A 965 22.99 10.25 -14.65
CA GLY A 965 22.23 9.80 -15.80
C GLY A 965 22.84 10.24 -17.14
N ASN A 966 22.02 10.59 -18.13
CA ASN A 966 22.52 10.99 -19.45
C ASN A 966 22.61 12.51 -19.56
N VAL A 967 23.82 13.01 -19.82
CA VAL A 967 24.08 14.44 -20.09
C VAL A 967 24.80 14.56 -21.43
N THR A 968 24.39 15.50 -22.25
CA THR A 968 25.02 15.75 -23.57
C THR A 968 25.42 17.21 -23.69
N LEU A 969 26.64 17.47 -24.14
CA LEU A 969 27.10 18.80 -24.54
C LEU A 969 26.97 18.93 -26.05
N ASN A 970 26.17 19.88 -26.49
CA ASN A 970 25.73 20.04 -27.87
C ASN A 970 25.74 21.52 -28.30
N ASP A 971 26.79 22.28 -27.96
CA ASP A 971 26.93 23.65 -28.44
C ASP A 971 28.38 24.02 -28.74
N ASP A 972 28.67 24.60 -29.90
CA ASP A 972 30.01 25.13 -30.20
C ASP A 972 30.25 26.54 -29.63
N THR A 973 29.22 27.19 -29.08
CA THR A 973 29.31 28.53 -28.47
C THR A 973 29.04 28.56 -26.96
N ALA A 974 28.87 27.39 -26.33
CA ALA A 974 28.71 27.30 -24.87
C ALA A 974 29.88 27.95 -24.13
N CYS A 975 29.65 28.40 -22.89
CA CYS A 975 30.68 28.99 -22.05
C CYS A 975 30.56 28.46 -20.61
N PHE A 976 31.52 27.64 -20.18
CA PHE A 976 31.52 27.01 -18.87
C PHE A 976 32.64 27.59 -18.00
N GLY A 977 32.29 28.64 -17.26
CA GLY A 977 33.22 29.41 -16.45
C GLY A 977 33.96 30.49 -17.24
N ASP A 978 35.10 30.91 -16.72
CA ASP A 978 36.01 31.85 -17.34
C ASP A 978 37.41 31.65 -16.75
N THR A 979 38.24 30.92 -17.51
CA THR A 979 39.61 30.57 -17.14
C THR A 979 40.51 31.81 -16.96
N SER A 980 40.20 32.93 -17.63
CA SER A 980 40.98 34.17 -17.49
C SER A 980 40.86 34.82 -16.11
N THR A 981 39.75 34.55 -15.43
CA THR A 981 39.48 35.02 -14.06
C THR A 981 39.57 33.89 -13.03
N GLY A 982 40.05 32.71 -13.42
CA GLY A 982 40.22 31.55 -12.55
C GLY A 982 38.90 30.87 -12.14
N ARG A 983 37.81 31.11 -12.87
CA ARG A 983 36.51 30.44 -12.65
C ARG A 983 36.45 29.20 -13.53
N ILE A 984 36.62 28.02 -12.94
CA ILE A 984 36.77 26.77 -13.70
C ILE A 984 35.56 25.87 -13.45
N ILE A 985 34.97 25.35 -14.52
CA ILE A 985 34.03 24.23 -14.45
C ILE A 985 34.79 22.93 -14.72
N HIS A 986 34.59 21.96 -13.83
CA HIS A 986 35.16 20.62 -13.94
C HIS A 986 34.03 19.59 -13.95
N PHE A 987 33.71 19.02 -15.11
CA PHE A 987 32.72 17.97 -15.23
C PHE A 987 33.23 16.67 -14.62
N GLN A 988 32.45 16.07 -13.72
CA GLN A 988 32.75 14.77 -13.13
C GLN A 988 31.67 13.79 -13.59
N VAL A 989 32.02 12.88 -14.50
CA VAL A 989 31.09 11.83 -14.96
C VAL A 989 31.04 10.76 -13.89
N ALA A 990 29.98 10.76 -13.08
CA ALA A 990 29.83 9.82 -11.97
C ALA A 990 29.53 8.39 -12.45
N SER A 991 29.65 7.43 -11.54
CA SER A 991 29.20 6.06 -11.75
C SER A 991 27.78 6.02 -12.34
N GLY A 992 27.64 5.35 -13.48
CA GLY A 992 26.37 5.16 -14.20
C GLY A 992 25.90 6.36 -15.00
N ALA A 993 26.65 7.46 -15.00
CA ALA A 993 26.39 8.60 -15.86
C ALA A 993 27.07 8.45 -17.23
N THR A 994 26.45 9.02 -18.25
CA THR A 994 27.04 9.16 -19.59
C THR A 994 27.16 10.64 -19.92
N LEU A 995 28.36 11.09 -20.28
CA LEU A 995 28.60 12.37 -20.92
C LEU A 995 28.78 12.15 -22.42
N GLY A 996 27.85 12.65 -23.22
CA GLY A 996 27.97 12.69 -24.68
C GLY A 996 28.53 14.04 -25.15
N ILE A 997 29.44 14.03 -26.12
CA ILE A 997 29.87 15.24 -26.84
C ILE A 997 29.36 15.13 -28.27
N SER A 998 28.61 16.12 -28.73
CA SER A 998 27.94 16.06 -30.04
C SER A 998 28.23 17.24 -30.96
N MET A 999 29.12 18.17 -30.59
CA MET A 999 29.61 19.27 -31.44
C MET A 999 31.10 19.56 -31.20
N PRO A 1000 31.83 20.18 -32.16
CA PRO A 1000 33.13 20.78 -31.90
C PRO A 1000 33.03 21.83 -30.79
N GLU A 1001 34.08 22.01 -30.01
CA GLU A 1001 34.13 23.00 -28.90
C GLU A 1001 33.04 22.82 -27.82
N ALA A 1002 32.34 21.69 -27.77
CA ALA A 1002 31.21 21.51 -26.86
C ALA A 1002 31.57 21.44 -25.37
N MET A 1003 32.86 21.35 -25.00
CA MET A 1003 33.28 21.62 -23.61
C MET A 1003 33.40 23.11 -23.29
N GLY A 1004 32.95 23.99 -24.18
CA GLY A 1004 32.95 25.43 -24.04
C GLY A 1004 33.90 26.12 -25.01
N SER A 1005 33.66 27.40 -25.25
CA SER A 1005 34.36 28.24 -26.24
C SER A 1005 35.09 29.41 -25.56
N GLY A 1006 36.03 30.04 -26.28
CA GLY A 1006 36.76 31.21 -25.79
C GLY A 1006 37.54 30.93 -24.49
N THR A 1007 37.27 31.71 -23.43
CA THR A 1007 37.87 31.49 -22.10
C THR A 1007 37.06 30.54 -21.22
N GLY A 1008 35.88 30.09 -21.66
CA GLY A 1008 34.96 29.23 -20.90
C GLY A 1008 35.10 27.73 -21.18
N VAL A 1009 36.31 27.27 -21.50
CA VAL A 1009 36.57 25.84 -21.76
C VAL A 1009 36.64 25.08 -20.43
N ALA A 1010 35.71 24.14 -20.23
CA ALA A 1010 35.66 23.25 -19.08
C ALA A 1010 36.75 22.17 -19.13
N THR A 1011 36.94 21.51 -18.00
CA THR A 1011 37.70 20.25 -17.92
C THR A 1011 36.77 19.11 -17.57
N CYS A 1012 37.20 17.87 -17.76
CA CYS A 1012 36.40 16.69 -17.49
C CYS A 1012 37.23 15.61 -16.78
N GLU A 1013 36.61 14.89 -15.87
CA GLU A 1013 37.07 13.58 -15.44
C GLU A 1013 35.95 12.54 -15.51
N VAL A 1014 36.30 11.35 -15.97
CA VAL A 1014 35.41 10.20 -16.00
C VAL A 1014 35.82 9.29 -14.85
N LEU A 1015 34.96 9.21 -13.83
CA LEU A 1015 35.18 8.41 -12.63
C LEU A 1015 34.92 6.92 -12.92
N ASP A 1016 35.23 6.07 -11.95
CA ASP A 1016 34.89 4.65 -11.99
C ASP A 1016 33.38 4.46 -12.28
N GLY A 1017 33.05 3.63 -13.27
CA GLY A 1017 31.69 3.42 -13.73
C GLY A 1017 31.06 4.54 -14.57
N GLY A 1018 31.76 5.65 -14.80
CA GLY A 1018 31.31 6.73 -15.69
C GLY A 1018 31.63 6.42 -17.15
N THR A 1019 30.84 6.99 -18.08
CA THR A 1019 31.07 6.86 -19.53
C THR A 1019 31.19 8.22 -20.21
N LEU A 1020 32.27 8.44 -20.96
CA LEU A 1020 32.36 9.51 -21.95
C LEU A 1020 32.21 8.92 -23.36
N SER A 1021 31.22 9.40 -24.11
CA SER A 1021 30.90 8.90 -25.46
C SER A 1021 31.04 9.98 -26.52
N LEU A 1022 31.78 9.64 -27.59
CA LEU A 1022 31.97 10.43 -28.80
C LEU A 1022 31.46 9.60 -29.99
N ASP A 1023 30.34 10.02 -30.58
CA ASP A 1023 29.66 9.30 -31.67
C ASP A 1023 29.94 9.92 -33.06
N ASN A 1024 30.86 10.88 -33.14
CA ASN A 1024 31.28 11.58 -34.34
C ASN A 1024 32.75 12.03 -34.23
N GLU A 1025 33.28 12.67 -35.26
CA GLU A 1025 34.68 13.15 -35.33
C GLU A 1025 35.00 14.26 -34.31
N TYR A 1026 34.01 14.76 -33.56
CA TYR A 1026 34.19 15.88 -32.64
C TYR A 1026 34.96 15.41 -31.40
N GLY A 1027 36.24 15.78 -31.37
CA GLY A 1027 37.12 15.56 -30.26
C GLY A 1027 36.96 16.59 -29.15
N ILE A 1028 37.65 16.31 -28.05
CA ILE A 1028 37.58 17.06 -26.81
C ILE A 1028 38.48 18.30 -26.94
N ASN A 1029 37.95 19.50 -26.65
CA ASN A 1029 38.74 20.74 -26.60
C ASN A 1029 39.22 21.11 -25.19
N GLY A 1030 38.59 20.58 -24.15
CA GLY A 1030 39.03 20.71 -22.75
C GLY A 1030 39.99 19.59 -22.31
N SER A 1031 40.75 19.79 -21.23
CA SER A 1031 41.53 18.70 -20.65
C SER A 1031 40.61 17.66 -20.01
N THR A 1032 40.81 16.39 -20.37
CA THR A 1032 39.96 15.27 -19.93
C THR A 1032 40.82 14.12 -19.39
N THR A 1033 40.44 13.61 -18.22
CA THR A 1033 41.08 12.44 -17.60
C THR A 1033 40.09 11.29 -17.49
N ILE A 1034 40.44 10.12 -18.02
CA ILE A 1034 39.70 8.87 -17.78
C ILE A 1034 40.37 8.16 -16.61
N ARG A 1035 39.70 8.12 -15.46
CA ARG A 1035 40.21 7.45 -14.25
C ARG A 1035 40.17 5.93 -14.42
N ALA A 1036 40.83 5.21 -13.52
CA ALA A 1036 40.66 3.76 -13.42
C ALA A 1036 39.16 3.39 -13.33
N GLY A 1037 38.72 2.42 -14.13
CA GLY A 1037 37.32 1.99 -14.22
C GLY A 1037 36.40 2.87 -15.07
N GLY A 1038 36.82 4.09 -15.44
CA GLY A 1038 36.07 4.97 -16.35
C GLY A 1038 36.12 4.49 -17.79
N LEU A 1039 35.01 4.63 -18.53
CA LEU A 1039 34.87 4.20 -19.91
C LEU A 1039 34.92 5.38 -20.88
N PHE A 1040 35.77 5.26 -21.90
CA PHE A 1040 35.82 6.17 -23.05
C PHE A 1040 35.43 5.44 -24.33
N LYS A 1041 34.42 5.97 -25.03
CA LYS A 1041 33.95 5.47 -26.33
C LYS A 1041 34.26 6.50 -27.41
N ALA A 1042 34.98 6.06 -28.45
CA ALA A 1042 35.28 6.86 -29.62
C ALA A 1042 35.09 6.00 -30.86
N ASN A 1043 33.86 5.99 -31.38
CA ASN A 1043 33.44 5.02 -32.39
C ASN A 1043 33.16 5.65 -33.76
N ASP A 1044 33.70 6.84 -34.01
CA ASP A 1044 33.59 7.48 -35.31
C ASP A 1044 34.61 6.92 -36.32
N SER A 1045 34.23 6.92 -37.60
CA SER A 1045 35.07 6.39 -38.69
C SER A 1045 36.07 7.39 -39.26
N GLY A 1046 35.86 8.69 -39.02
CA GLY A 1046 36.69 9.82 -39.43
C GLY A 1046 37.83 10.15 -38.45
N GLY A 1047 37.81 9.59 -37.24
CA GLY A 1047 38.84 9.81 -36.22
C GLY A 1047 38.56 11.01 -35.31
N LEU A 1048 39.25 11.09 -34.18
CA LEU A 1048 39.04 12.14 -33.18
C LEU A 1048 39.76 13.45 -33.55
N VAL A 1049 39.02 14.57 -33.63
CA VAL A 1049 39.58 15.90 -33.90
C VAL A 1049 39.32 16.85 -32.73
N GLY A 1050 40.35 17.25 -31.97
CA GLY A 1050 40.21 18.16 -30.83
C GLY A 1050 41.51 18.81 -30.39
N THR A 1051 41.41 19.87 -29.58
CA THR A 1051 42.57 20.65 -29.07
C THR A 1051 42.93 20.33 -27.61
N GLY A 1052 42.07 19.58 -26.92
CA GLY A 1052 42.22 19.23 -25.51
C GLY A 1052 43.16 18.05 -25.27
N ALA A 1053 43.80 18.03 -24.10
CA ALA A 1053 44.58 16.87 -23.67
C ALA A 1053 43.65 15.75 -23.18
N LEU A 1054 43.83 14.54 -23.71
CA LEU A 1054 43.16 13.33 -23.24
C LEU A 1054 44.16 12.45 -22.48
N THR A 1055 43.90 12.23 -21.20
CA THR A 1055 44.76 11.42 -20.31
C THR A 1055 44.03 10.16 -19.87
N PHE A 1056 44.69 9.02 -20.00
CA PHE A 1056 44.20 7.73 -19.51
C PHE A 1056 45.03 7.28 -18.32
N GLU A 1057 44.38 7.02 -17.18
CA GLU A 1057 45.03 6.39 -16.04
C GLU A 1057 45.10 4.87 -16.22
N SER A 1058 46.05 4.22 -15.52
CA SER A 1058 46.11 2.76 -15.51
C SER A 1058 44.78 2.19 -14.97
N GLY A 1059 44.15 1.30 -15.74
CA GLY A 1059 42.85 0.72 -15.40
C GLY A 1059 41.64 1.41 -16.05
N SER A 1060 41.83 2.49 -16.82
CA SER A 1060 40.77 3.06 -17.66
C SER A 1060 40.33 2.09 -18.77
N ILE A 1061 39.07 2.18 -19.20
CA ILE A 1061 38.51 1.32 -20.25
C ILE A 1061 38.34 2.12 -21.53
N LEU A 1062 38.82 1.53 -22.64
CA LEU A 1062 38.76 2.10 -23.98
C LEU A 1062 37.94 1.18 -24.88
N GLU A 1063 36.82 1.69 -25.41
CA GLU A 1063 35.97 0.97 -26.38
C GLU A 1063 36.09 1.63 -27.75
N LEU A 1064 36.59 0.86 -28.73
CA LEU A 1064 36.75 1.27 -30.12
C LEU A 1064 36.13 0.22 -31.03
N THR A 1065 35.05 0.58 -31.71
CA THR A 1065 34.37 -0.29 -32.66
C THR A 1065 34.73 0.03 -34.11
N THR A 1066 35.49 1.10 -34.35
CA THR A 1066 35.98 1.50 -35.68
C THR A 1066 37.50 1.42 -35.76
N ALA A 1067 38.01 1.00 -36.92
CA ALA A 1067 39.45 0.86 -37.15
C ALA A 1067 40.22 2.21 -37.17
N ASN A 1068 39.50 3.33 -37.28
CA ASN A 1068 40.05 4.68 -37.46
C ASN A 1068 39.80 5.61 -36.27
N ALA A 1069 39.34 5.11 -35.13
CA ALA A 1069 38.96 5.95 -33.98
C ALA A 1069 40.02 6.98 -33.55
N PHE A 1070 41.32 6.66 -33.68
CA PHE A 1070 42.44 7.58 -33.38
C PHE A 1070 43.26 7.97 -34.61
N ASN A 1071 42.79 7.70 -35.83
CA ASN A 1071 43.53 8.10 -37.02
C ASN A 1071 43.43 9.63 -37.18
N SER A 1072 44.58 10.28 -37.07
CA SER A 1072 44.79 11.72 -37.21
C SER A 1072 44.68 12.21 -38.64
#